data_AF-A0A1H0WZL9-F1
#
_entry.id   AF-A0A1H0WZL9-F1
#
_cell.length_a   1.000
_cell.length_b   1.000
_cell.length_c   1.000
_cell.angle_alpha   90.00
_cell.angle_beta   90.00
_cell.angle_gamma   90.00
#
_symmetry.space_group_name_H-M   'P 1'
#
loop_
_entity.id
_entity.type
_entity.pdbx_description
1 polymer ?
#
loop_
_entity_poly.entity_id
_entity_poly.type
_entity_poly.pdbx_seq_one_letter_code
_entity_poly.pdbx_strand_id
1 'polypeptide(L)'
;MDGRPRLDPEENTTPPFGTWPLDVALANSVLAGGEYGVRVVRQDGMSKLVGRRAGTGVSLGSPPTWRQLYRVLIRLRLTRRRRDPAWLALLTEILDPQRADPEHGGPAPEDAGAEWLGFAGMLADDPAARMHCATAEPRFLDGVAGRLGEPVPAHPAFPGGTIAVRLPALLRTDPALGHTLLREVITNRFERRENAARYFLEHFVRPPLRAFRLALESPRGMLLCPSADTLAVELSPETQATGRFVVTPGTAVREVERVTAGEVHEGVRELVHTLWRLSETFEREEFAEHERTRRGEFRAAMRRVMAAELRDLETGSADVLSGDHPLRGFVHTVPAEQDELLRRVLRTVQERTRLRRWDRDLGQPAVVIDVASCGLLPERVSTPEQSGPEHSRTRPGFDAVTRPAGLDEQPHRRRVDSGGQEEHATTSDRTDRGREPHRPPETVWDPPTAELAELDIRTTATTGSGLPRFVWDVRDAGGRVVFCVLGSERDYEHARALLDRAGMPEAELIRVPGNGAGTAVEWTVCRLRELGDADVVAVFDTASTGRRSGELAGVLTVAVSTHGDLPRQRNGNRDTAVGSRSSSEDGAPVISSFETSPWRRSARAQPVLSNTHSLEELQIASLRENRSSWRWAVRLTSAETMSMVEAVLDDADRAAERTARGAVAKFAADEPVADPAERARRTVGALHHVFTRKQFLKGSRSNYLVADMHRDADHFVTRGEPVEVMLLGFPVKQSLNRLKACGPLPDLAELGGLIRLRELQRAARGVHPPGLRFNILTDGRHFRPRPASVTAAYTRKLHEYASMVGLDGCVSIREIDSLATERFGREVTDLRPAMYERFRRSLEQALRGLDITDQPLRTLDRVRDRADAQLGPDSEITARSLYLFREMVMSMVYSVPVPTPSGTDRLGWARRVYADVYNLDDARLASRLRQARVAVLRRAWHNAVRYLSTMRVDEELGYEKLFDPRVRLTVSAVTKGRCGFTYLGGSGLLPWQGTGVLDSRGYVAVDFAVSLIDQGFVPAFSPLLGPRQPLMMVPPQYARLPVRGTRMSGTRLDESLREKARLRRK
;
A
#
# COMPACT_ATOMS: atom_id res chain seq x y z
N MET A 1 47.27 53.35 0.01
CA MET A 1 45.84 53.64 0.17
C MET A 1 45.05 52.49 -0.44
N ASP A 2 44.81 51.42 0.31
CA ASP A 2 43.85 50.37 -0.08
C ASP A 2 43.13 49.89 1.19
N GLY A 3 41.92 50.43 1.38
CA GLY A 3 41.12 50.33 2.59
C GLY A 3 40.48 48.96 2.80
N ARG A 4 41.25 48.02 3.34
CA ARG A 4 40.68 46.88 4.08
C ARG A 4 40.38 47.34 5.52
N PRO A 5 39.15 47.20 6.03
CA PRO A 5 38.90 47.41 7.45
C PRO A 5 39.60 46.29 8.24
N ARG A 6 40.40 46.71 9.23
CA ARG A 6 40.93 45.83 10.28
C ARG A 6 39.74 45.27 11.07
N LEU A 7 39.71 43.96 11.25
CA LEU A 7 38.81 43.29 12.19
C LEU A 7 39.39 43.50 13.59
N ASP A 8 38.68 44.27 14.41
CA ASP A 8 38.83 44.25 15.87
C ASP A 8 38.39 42.86 16.41
N PRO A 9 38.84 42.46 17.60
CA PRO A 9 38.46 41.18 18.19
C PRO A 9 37.02 41.26 18.73
N GLU A 10 36.03 41.13 17.83
CA GLU A 10 34.64 40.94 18.22
C GLU A 10 34.42 39.51 18.76
N GLU A 11 33.70 39.43 19.87
CA GLU A 11 33.09 38.22 20.37
C GLU A 11 32.43 37.44 19.23
N ASN A 12 32.86 36.19 19.04
CA ASN A 12 32.41 35.27 18.01
C ASN A 12 30.94 34.85 18.22
N THR A 13 29.99 35.74 18.00
CA THR A 13 28.59 35.39 17.79
C THR A 13 28.28 35.55 16.31
N THR A 14 28.51 34.50 15.52
CA THR A 14 28.05 34.48 14.12
C THR A 14 26.54 34.74 14.11
N PRO A 15 26.04 35.76 13.38
CA PRO A 15 24.61 36.04 13.34
C PRO A 15 23.86 34.81 12.82
N PRO A 16 22.67 34.50 13.38
CA PRO A 16 22.01 33.25 13.09
C PRO A 16 21.58 33.17 11.64
N PHE A 17 21.38 31.96 11.14
CA PHE A 17 21.19 31.73 9.71
C PHE A 17 20.11 32.62 9.09
N GLY A 18 20.57 33.46 8.16
CA GLY A 18 19.77 34.34 7.34
C GLY A 18 19.24 35.59 8.04
N THR A 19 19.52 35.86 9.31
CA THR A 19 18.95 37.04 10.01
C THR A 19 19.70 38.34 9.75
N TRP A 20 20.94 38.25 9.26
CA TRP A 20 21.72 39.43 8.90
C TRP A 20 21.09 40.18 7.71
N PRO A 21 21.35 41.50 7.60
CA PRO A 21 20.84 42.32 6.50
C PRO A 21 21.19 41.72 5.13
N LEU A 22 20.21 41.72 4.24
CA LEU A 22 20.37 41.26 2.88
C LEU A 22 21.09 42.33 2.04
N ASP A 23 22.37 42.12 1.76
CA ASP A 23 23.08 42.85 0.71
C ASP A 23 22.53 42.42 -0.66
N VAL A 24 21.96 43.37 -1.41
CA VAL A 24 21.35 43.14 -2.72
C VAL A 24 22.37 42.65 -3.76
N ALA A 25 23.61 43.14 -3.72
CA ALA A 25 24.65 42.74 -4.66
C ALA A 25 25.09 41.29 -4.41
N LEU A 26 25.35 40.96 -3.14
CA LEU A 26 25.68 39.59 -2.74
C LEU A 26 24.51 38.62 -2.99
N ALA A 27 23.27 39.03 -2.67
CA ALA A 27 22.07 38.25 -2.95
C ALA A 27 21.91 37.95 -4.45
N ASN A 28 22.11 38.95 -5.30
CA ASN A 28 22.05 38.76 -6.75
C ASN A 28 23.19 37.88 -7.28
N SER A 29 24.39 37.97 -6.69
CA SER A 29 25.49 37.06 -7.00
C SER A 29 25.14 35.61 -6.66
N VAL A 30 24.61 35.34 -5.46
CA VAL A 30 24.17 33.99 -5.03
C VAL A 30 23.01 33.47 -5.89
N LEU A 31 22.02 34.31 -6.20
CA LEU A 31 20.86 33.94 -7.02
C LEU A 31 21.27 33.62 -8.47
N ALA A 32 22.19 34.41 -9.05
CA ALA A 32 22.74 34.17 -10.37
C ALA A 32 23.62 32.91 -10.39
N GLY A 33 24.55 32.79 -9.44
CA GLY A 33 25.43 31.63 -9.29
C GLY A 33 24.67 30.32 -9.04
N GLY A 34 23.51 30.37 -8.39
CA GLY A 34 22.62 29.22 -8.18
C GLY A 34 21.65 28.92 -9.31
N GLU A 35 21.58 29.77 -10.35
CA GLU A 35 20.63 29.70 -11.47
C GLU A 35 19.14 29.66 -11.03
N TYR A 36 18.76 30.47 -10.03
CA TYR A 36 17.38 30.52 -9.55
C TYR A 36 16.40 31.18 -10.54
N GLY A 37 16.91 31.94 -11.51
CA GLY A 37 16.10 32.66 -12.51
C GLY A 37 15.32 33.85 -11.95
N VAL A 38 15.79 34.40 -10.82
CA VAL A 38 15.24 35.57 -10.12
C VAL A 38 16.37 36.47 -9.64
N ARG A 39 16.05 37.74 -9.36
CA ARG A 39 16.98 38.73 -8.79
C ARG A 39 16.25 39.65 -7.83
N VAL A 40 16.95 40.21 -6.86
CA VAL A 40 16.48 41.23 -5.92
C VAL A 40 16.68 42.61 -6.54
N VAL A 41 15.63 43.43 -6.51
CA VAL A 41 15.64 44.84 -6.94
C VAL A 41 15.08 45.72 -5.83
N ARG A 42 15.58 46.94 -5.72
CA ARG A 42 15.05 47.96 -4.80
C ARG A 42 14.17 48.91 -5.59
N GLN A 43 12.90 49.03 -5.21
CA GLN A 43 11.91 49.89 -5.85
C GLN A 43 11.02 50.52 -4.77
N ASP A 44 10.84 51.84 -4.80
CA ASP A 44 10.02 52.60 -3.84
C ASP A 44 10.41 52.35 -2.36
N GLY A 45 11.73 52.26 -2.08
CA GLY A 45 12.23 51.97 -0.73
C GLY A 45 12.04 50.53 -0.24
N MET A 46 11.43 49.64 -1.03
CA MET A 46 11.25 48.23 -0.71
C MET A 46 12.12 47.32 -1.58
N SER A 47 12.64 46.24 -0.99
CA SER A 47 13.30 45.19 -1.76
C SER A 47 12.29 44.16 -2.25
N LYS A 48 12.30 43.88 -3.55
CA LYS A 48 11.40 42.91 -4.21
C LYS A 48 12.22 41.86 -4.95
N LEU A 49 11.74 40.62 -4.96
CA LEU A 49 12.27 39.54 -5.79
C LEU A 49 11.49 39.46 -7.11
N VAL A 50 12.17 39.58 -8.25
CA VAL A 50 11.56 39.60 -9.59
C VAL A 50 12.15 38.51 -10.51
N GLY A 51 11.36 37.98 -11.46
CA GLY A 51 11.81 36.96 -12.43
C GLY A 51 10.72 35.99 -12.92
N ARG A 52 11.11 34.94 -13.66
CA ARG A 52 10.24 34.03 -14.48
C ARG A 52 9.16 33.27 -13.69
N ARG A 53 9.15 33.36 -12.36
CA ARG A 53 8.15 32.79 -11.43
C ARG A 53 7.62 33.76 -10.37
N ALA A 54 8.20 34.94 -10.25
CA ALA A 54 7.80 35.96 -9.27
C ALA A 54 6.81 36.99 -9.86
N GLY A 55 6.55 36.96 -11.18
CA GLY A 55 5.64 37.89 -11.84
C GLY A 55 6.11 39.33 -11.71
N THR A 56 5.21 40.23 -11.28
CA THR A 56 5.48 41.66 -11.02
C THR A 56 6.34 41.91 -9.78
N GLY A 57 6.67 40.87 -9.01
CA GLY A 57 7.62 40.91 -7.90
C GLY A 57 7.01 40.55 -6.54
N VAL A 58 7.77 39.83 -5.71
CA VAL A 58 7.37 39.48 -4.33
C VAL A 58 8.16 40.34 -3.35
N SER A 59 7.47 41.09 -2.48
CA SER A 59 8.13 41.93 -1.46
C SER A 59 8.90 41.09 -0.44
N LEU A 60 10.12 41.52 -0.12
CA LEU A 60 10.98 40.96 0.93
C LEU A 60 10.90 41.77 2.25
N GLY A 61 10.17 42.88 2.28
CA GLY A 61 10.11 43.81 3.41
C GLY A 61 11.20 44.90 3.37
N SER A 62 11.31 45.68 4.45
CA SER A 62 12.35 46.71 4.63
C SER A 62 12.71 46.86 6.12
N PRO A 63 13.99 46.69 6.54
CA PRO A 63 15.10 46.16 5.74
C PRO A 63 14.96 44.65 5.48
N PRO A 64 15.31 44.14 4.28
CA PRO A 64 15.26 42.72 3.98
C PRO A 64 16.40 41.94 4.66
N THR A 65 16.13 40.68 5.01
CA THR A 65 17.09 39.70 5.56
C THR A 65 17.24 38.50 4.61
N TRP A 66 18.35 37.77 4.70
CA TRP A 66 18.57 36.54 3.94
C TRP A 66 17.48 35.49 4.20
N ARG A 67 16.95 35.41 5.42
CA ARG A 67 15.86 34.53 5.85
C ARG A 67 14.56 34.87 5.12
N GLN A 68 14.25 36.15 4.94
CA GLN A 68 13.10 36.57 4.12
C GLN A 68 13.27 36.16 2.66
N LEU A 69 14.48 36.31 2.09
CA LEU A 69 14.78 35.83 0.75
C LEU A 69 14.57 34.31 0.63
N TYR A 70 15.14 33.50 1.53
CA TYR A 70 14.94 32.05 1.53
C TYR A 70 13.46 31.65 1.65
N ARG A 71 12.72 32.28 2.56
CA ARG A 71 11.26 32.04 2.71
C ARG A 71 10.49 32.31 1.43
N VAL A 72 10.87 33.33 0.66
CA VAL A 72 10.26 33.61 -0.64
C VAL A 72 10.69 32.59 -1.69
N LEU A 73 11.97 32.18 -1.74
CA LEU A 73 12.44 31.11 -2.64
C LEU A 73 11.67 29.80 -2.41
N ILE A 74 11.50 29.41 -1.14
CA ILE A 74 10.70 28.25 -0.72
C ILE A 74 9.24 28.40 -1.18
N ARG A 75 8.62 29.57 -0.93
CA ARG A 75 7.23 29.85 -1.35
C ARG A 75 7.06 29.75 -2.87
N LEU A 76 8.05 30.22 -3.63
CA LEU A 76 8.07 30.13 -5.09
C LEU A 76 8.54 28.77 -5.61
N ARG A 77 8.88 27.83 -4.71
CA ARG A 77 9.41 26.49 -5.03
C ARG A 77 10.60 26.58 -5.97
N LEU A 78 11.48 27.53 -5.68
CA LEU A 78 12.74 27.74 -6.38
C LEU A 78 13.84 27.04 -5.60
N THR A 79 14.53 26.12 -6.25
CA THR A 79 15.66 25.39 -5.69
C THR A 79 16.91 25.71 -6.49
N ARG A 80 18.07 25.73 -5.81
CA ARG A 80 19.37 25.86 -6.49
C ARG A 80 19.54 24.79 -7.58
N ARG A 81 19.96 25.20 -8.78
CA ARG A 81 20.18 24.29 -9.93
C ARG A 81 21.65 24.06 -10.24
N ARG A 82 22.50 25.06 -9.99
CA ARG A 82 23.93 24.96 -10.22
C ARG A 82 24.66 24.58 -8.93
N ARG A 83 25.40 23.46 -9.00
CA ARG A 83 26.22 22.97 -7.89
C ARG A 83 27.41 23.90 -7.66
N ASP A 84 27.63 24.23 -6.40
CA ASP A 84 28.75 25.07 -5.93
C ASP A 84 29.26 24.48 -4.60
N PRO A 85 30.30 23.62 -4.64
CA PRO A 85 30.78 22.92 -3.47
C PRO A 85 31.32 23.85 -2.38
N ALA A 86 31.85 25.02 -2.74
CA ALA A 86 32.37 26.00 -1.79
C ALA A 86 31.22 26.66 -1.03
N TRP A 87 30.17 27.07 -1.75
CA TRP A 87 28.95 27.60 -1.14
C TRP A 87 28.27 26.58 -0.21
N LEU A 88 28.15 25.32 -0.63
CA LEU A 88 27.54 24.26 0.19
C LEU A 88 28.36 23.97 1.46
N ALA A 89 29.70 24.01 1.34
CA ALA A 89 30.59 23.86 2.48
C ALA A 89 30.42 25.01 3.48
N LEU A 90 30.42 26.25 2.98
CA LEU A 90 30.18 27.44 3.80
C LEU A 90 28.82 27.38 4.50
N LEU A 91 27.77 26.98 3.79
CA LEU A 91 26.44 26.85 4.36
C LEU A 91 26.37 25.77 5.45
N THR A 92 27.06 24.65 5.23
CA THR A 92 27.21 23.59 6.23
C THR A 92 27.90 24.12 7.48
N GLU A 93 28.99 24.88 7.30
CA GLU A 93 29.75 25.52 8.40
C GLU A 93 28.91 26.52 9.19
N ILE A 94 28.08 27.33 8.53
CA ILE A 94 27.19 28.29 9.20
C ILE A 94 26.11 27.56 10.02
N LEU A 95 25.56 26.46 9.49
CA LEU A 95 24.44 25.75 10.13
C LEU A 95 24.87 24.71 11.17
N ASP A 96 26.10 24.20 11.07
CA ASP A 96 26.69 23.27 12.02
C ASP A 96 28.10 23.76 12.42
N PRO A 97 28.20 24.85 13.21
CA PRO A 97 29.45 25.55 13.50
C PRO A 97 30.35 24.84 14.52
N GLN A 98 30.30 23.51 14.65
CA GLN A 98 31.09 22.82 15.66
C GLN A 98 32.59 23.08 15.49
N ARG A 99 33.16 23.73 16.52
CA ARG A 99 34.57 23.67 16.88
C ARG A 99 34.86 22.24 17.31
N ALA A 100 35.95 21.66 16.81
CA ALA A 100 36.53 20.48 17.43
C ALA A 100 36.78 20.83 18.91
N ASP A 101 36.10 20.18 19.84
CA ASP A 101 36.43 20.26 21.25
C ASP A 101 37.57 19.25 21.47
N PRO A 102 38.82 19.68 21.67
CA PRO A 102 39.97 18.78 21.71
C PRO A 102 39.95 17.85 22.93
N GLU A 103 39.12 18.11 23.95
CA GLU A 103 39.06 17.31 25.18
C GLU A 103 38.04 16.15 25.12
N HIS A 104 37.09 16.16 24.18
CA HIS A 104 36.12 15.07 23.97
C HIS A 104 36.29 14.37 22.62
N GLY A 105 37.39 14.66 21.91
CA GLY A 105 37.85 13.87 20.79
C GLY A 105 38.33 12.51 21.27
N GLY A 106 37.39 11.58 21.50
CA GLY A 106 37.72 10.16 21.45
C GLY A 106 38.54 9.89 20.18
N PRO A 107 39.51 8.95 20.22
CA PRO A 107 40.41 8.70 19.10
C PRO A 107 39.58 8.63 17.82
N ALA A 108 39.98 9.39 16.79
CA ALA A 108 39.44 9.21 15.45
C ALA A 108 39.45 7.70 15.22
N PRO A 109 38.30 7.05 14.96
CA PRO A 109 38.27 5.60 15.00
C PRO A 109 39.15 5.12 13.86
N GLU A 110 40.36 4.65 14.18
CA GLU A 110 41.26 4.00 13.23
C GLU A 110 40.57 2.76 12.61
N ASP A 111 39.51 2.26 13.26
CA ASP A 111 38.63 1.17 12.86
C ASP A 111 37.26 1.58 12.27
N ALA A 112 37.01 2.86 11.95
CA ALA A 112 35.78 3.24 11.21
C ALA A 112 35.73 2.66 9.78
N GLY A 113 36.79 1.95 9.36
CA GLY A 113 37.07 1.62 7.97
C GLY A 113 36.08 0.64 7.34
N ALA A 114 36.00 -0.60 7.79
CA ALA A 114 35.44 -1.66 6.93
C ALA A 114 33.90 -1.73 6.90
N GLU A 115 33.24 -1.72 8.06
CA GLU A 115 31.77 -1.93 8.12
C GLU A 115 30.99 -0.70 7.65
N TRP A 116 31.46 0.51 7.98
CA TRP A 116 30.88 1.74 7.44
C TRP A 116 31.09 1.86 5.93
N LEU A 117 32.28 1.52 5.41
CA LEU A 117 32.49 1.46 3.95
C LEU A 117 31.60 0.38 3.31
N GLY A 118 31.40 -0.75 3.98
CA GLY A 118 30.46 -1.79 3.58
C GLY A 118 29.02 -1.26 3.47
N PHE A 119 28.57 -0.48 4.47
CA PHE A 119 27.26 0.17 4.47
C PHE A 119 27.15 1.26 3.39
N ALA A 120 28.19 2.08 3.21
CA ALA A 120 28.24 3.09 2.16
C ALA A 120 28.16 2.45 0.76
N GLY A 121 28.86 1.33 0.54
CA GLY A 121 28.77 0.52 -0.67
C GLY A 121 27.36 -0.05 -0.87
N MET A 122 26.75 -0.60 0.18
CA MET A 122 25.36 -1.07 0.15
C MET A 122 24.39 0.06 -0.26
N LEU A 123 24.55 1.28 0.26
CA LEU A 123 23.69 2.42 -0.12
C LEU A 123 23.86 2.84 -1.58
N ALA A 124 25.02 2.62 -2.20
CA ALA A 124 25.20 2.88 -3.62
C ALA A 124 24.39 1.89 -4.49
N ASP A 125 24.33 0.63 -4.06
CA ASP A 125 23.72 -0.49 -4.79
C ASP A 125 22.24 -0.72 -4.46
N ASP A 126 21.81 -0.41 -3.24
CA ASP A 126 20.42 -0.55 -2.79
C ASP A 126 19.62 0.73 -3.09
N PRO A 127 18.74 0.68 -4.10
CA PRO A 127 17.99 1.84 -4.52
C PRO A 127 16.88 2.24 -3.55
N ALA A 128 16.41 1.33 -2.68
CA ALA A 128 15.40 1.63 -1.67
C ALA A 128 16.04 2.30 -0.46
N ALA A 129 17.18 1.78 0.01
CA ALA A 129 17.90 2.33 1.17
C ALA A 129 18.36 3.77 0.93
N ARG A 130 18.92 4.07 -0.26
CA ARG A 130 19.37 5.43 -0.61
C ARG A 130 18.29 6.50 -0.68
N MET A 131 17.00 6.11 -0.72
CA MET A 131 15.88 7.07 -0.68
C MET A 131 15.63 7.62 0.72
N HIS A 132 16.11 6.92 1.75
CA HIS A 132 15.89 7.24 3.16
C HIS A 132 17.19 7.55 3.90
N CYS A 133 18.33 7.18 3.31
CA CYS A 133 19.64 7.36 3.91
C CYS A 133 20.68 7.82 2.89
N ALA A 134 21.69 8.53 3.37
CA ALA A 134 22.92 8.87 2.68
C ALA A 134 24.10 8.67 3.65
N THR A 135 25.32 8.78 3.16
CA THR A 135 26.54 8.88 3.96
C THR A 135 27.21 10.23 3.72
N ALA A 136 28.07 10.66 4.62
CA ALA A 136 28.95 11.80 4.39
C ALA A 136 30.34 11.48 4.95
N GLU A 137 31.34 11.50 4.08
CA GLU A 137 32.74 11.37 4.49
C GLU A 137 33.19 12.64 5.25
N PRO A 138 34.10 12.52 6.23
CA PRO A 138 34.72 13.67 6.88
C PRO A 138 35.65 14.36 5.88
N ARG A 139 35.68 15.69 5.90
CA ARG A 139 36.67 16.49 5.16
C ARG A 139 37.84 16.83 6.06
N PHE A 140 38.97 16.17 5.81
CA PHE A 140 40.23 16.54 6.44
C PHE A 140 40.79 17.80 5.75
N LEU A 141 40.77 18.92 6.46
CA LEU A 141 41.58 20.10 6.15
C LEU A 141 42.65 20.16 7.24
N ASP A 142 43.92 20.15 6.84
CA ASP A 142 45.09 20.34 7.71
C ASP A 142 45.16 19.42 8.95
N GLY A 143 44.90 18.12 8.78
CA GLY A 143 45.20 17.10 9.79
C GLY A 143 44.28 17.05 11.02
N VAL A 144 43.27 17.91 11.12
CA VAL A 144 42.25 17.88 12.18
C VAL A 144 41.01 17.14 11.64
N ALA A 145 40.42 16.24 12.45
CA ALA A 145 39.19 15.52 12.10
C ALA A 145 38.06 16.52 11.82
N GLY A 146 37.85 16.82 10.54
CA GLY A 146 37.08 17.97 10.09
C GLY A 146 35.78 17.59 9.42
N ARG A 147 34.72 18.32 9.75
CA ARG A 147 33.58 18.75 8.89
C ARG A 147 32.92 17.68 8.00
N LEU A 148 31.59 17.53 8.09
CA LEU A 148 30.86 16.63 7.18
C LEU A 148 30.91 17.11 5.73
N GLY A 149 31.24 16.21 4.82
CA GLY A 149 31.13 16.43 3.39
C GLY A 149 29.68 16.49 2.88
N GLU A 150 29.54 16.76 1.58
CA GLU A 150 28.24 16.70 0.91
C GLU A 150 27.70 15.24 0.93
N PRO A 151 26.42 15.03 1.26
CA PRO A 151 25.81 13.70 1.29
C PRO A 151 25.94 12.90 -0.02
N VAL A 152 26.21 11.60 0.12
CA VAL A 152 26.37 10.64 -0.97
C VAL A 152 25.45 9.43 -0.73
N PRO A 153 24.72 8.94 -1.74
CA PRO A 153 24.62 9.48 -3.09
C PRO A 153 23.82 10.80 -3.13
N ALA A 154 24.06 11.61 -4.15
CA ALA A 154 23.40 12.92 -4.31
C ALA A 154 21.87 12.79 -4.45
N HIS A 155 21.13 13.73 -3.86
CA HIS A 155 19.67 13.70 -3.91
C HIS A 155 19.14 14.20 -5.28
N PRO A 156 18.34 13.41 -6.02
CA PRO A 156 17.96 13.75 -7.41
C PRO A 156 17.05 14.97 -7.53
N ALA A 157 16.27 15.30 -6.49
CA ALA A 157 15.45 16.51 -6.48
C ALA A 157 16.25 17.81 -6.28
N PHE A 158 17.52 17.73 -5.89
CA PHE A 158 18.38 18.88 -5.56
C PHE A 158 19.70 18.81 -6.35
N PRO A 159 19.67 19.02 -7.68
CA PRO A 159 20.87 18.93 -8.53
C PRO A 159 21.94 19.98 -8.20
N GLY A 160 21.56 21.06 -7.51
CA GLY A 160 22.48 22.05 -6.95
C GLY A 160 23.28 21.56 -5.73
N GLY A 161 23.04 20.34 -5.25
CA GLY A 161 23.65 19.74 -4.06
C GLY A 161 22.82 19.96 -2.79
N THR A 162 23.22 19.27 -1.73
CA THR A 162 22.59 19.26 -0.40
C THR A 162 23.68 19.40 0.67
N ILE A 163 23.24 19.59 1.92
CA ILE A 163 24.13 19.72 3.07
C ILE A 163 23.75 18.70 4.15
N ALA A 164 24.73 18.28 4.95
CA ALA A 164 24.51 17.45 6.14
C ALA A 164 24.58 18.33 7.38
N VAL A 165 23.55 18.30 8.23
CA VAL A 165 23.53 19.03 9.50
C VAL A 165 23.37 18.03 10.63
N ARG A 166 24.34 17.98 11.56
CA ARG A 166 24.28 17.04 12.69
C ARG A 166 23.07 17.33 13.58
N LEU A 167 22.52 16.27 14.17
CA LEU A 167 21.36 16.41 15.06
C LEU A 167 21.60 17.36 16.24
N PRO A 168 22.78 17.43 16.90
CA PRO A 168 22.98 18.39 17.98
C PRO A 168 22.85 19.85 17.51
N ALA A 169 23.34 20.18 16.31
CA ALA A 169 23.16 21.50 15.71
C ALA A 169 21.70 21.78 15.34
N LEU A 170 20.97 20.76 14.90
CA LEU A 170 19.54 20.86 14.58
C LEU A 170 18.66 21.11 15.82
N LEU A 171 19.01 20.50 16.95
CA LEU A 171 18.19 20.46 18.18
C LEU A 171 18.55 21.54 19.20
N ARG A 172 19.72 22.17 19.09
CA ARG A 172 20.15 23.23 20.00
C ARG A 172 19.38 24.53 19.73
N THR A 173 18.90 25.18 20.79
CA THR A 173 18.32 26.52 20.70
C THR A 173 19.42 27.48 20.30
N ASP A 174 19.22 28.18 19.19
CA ASP A 174 20.14 29.23 18.77
C ASP A 174 19.87 30.48 19.63
N PRO A 175 20.84 30.97 20.42
CA PRO A 175 20.67 32.12 21.31
C PRO A 175 20.18 33.37 20.58
N ALA A 176 20.52 33.50 19.30
CA ALA A 176 20.19 34.68 18.51
C ALA A 176 18.87 34.51 17.72
N LEU A 177 18.37 33.29 17.52
CA LEU A 177 17.01 33.06 16.99
C LEU A 177 15.94 33.00 18.08
N GLY A 178 16.31 32.56 19.28
CA GLY A 178 15.37 32.24 20.37
C GLY A 178 14.63 30.92 20.18
N HIS A 179 14.98 30.13 19.16
CA HIS A 179 14.41 28.81 18.86
C HIS A 179 15.40 27.93 18.10
N THR A 180 15.06 26.65 17.90
CA THR A 180 15.93 25.65 17.25
C THR A 180 15.94 25.72 15.71
N LEU A 181 17.01 25.24 15.08
CA LEU A 181 17.05 25.10 13.61
C LEU A 181 15.95 24.15 13.10
N LEU A 182 15.59 23.13 13.88
CA LEU A 182 14.46 22.24 13.57
C LEU A 182 13.16 23.01 13.28
N ARG A 183 12.84 24.03 14.09
CA ARG A 183 11.66 24.87 13.88
C ARG A 183 11.71 25.67 12.57
N GLU A 184 12.89 26.14 12.17
CA GLU A 184 13.04 26.77 10.84
C GLU A 184 12.78 25.75 9.73
N VAL A 185 13.35 24.55 9.82
CA VAL A 185 13.15 23.50 8.80
C VAL A 185 11.68 23.13 8.65
N ILE A 186 10.94 22.99 9.76
CA ILE A 186 9.50 22.71 9.75
C ILE A 186 8.69 23.87 9.16
N THR A 187 9.07 25.11 9.48
CA THR A 187 8.48 26.32 8.91
C THR A 187 8.72 26.40 7.40
N ASN A 188 9.85 25.88 6.93
CA ASN A 188 10.32 25.92 5.55
C ASN A 188 9.84 24.74 4.68
N ARG A 189 8.89 23.93 5.15
CA ARG A 189 8.26 22.84 4.37
C ARG A 189 7.70 23.30 3.01
N PHE A 190 7.86 22.47 1.98
CA PHE A 190 7.48 22.76 0.58
C PHE A 190 6.00 23.08 0.36
N GLU A 191 5.12 22.46 1.14
CA GLU A 191 3.68 22.65 1.05
C GLU A 191 3.16 23.23 2.37
N ARG A 192 2.90 24.54 2.43
CA ARG A 192 2.37 25.18 3.65
C ARG A 192 1.03 24.60 4.13
N ARG A 193 0.29 23.94 3.25
CA ARG A 193 -0.96 23.21 3.58
C ARG A 193 -0.71 21.85 4.23
N GLU A 194 0.53 21.36 4.19
CA GLU A 194 0.92 20.16 4.91
C GLU A 194 1.00 20.46 6.42
N ASN A 195 0.41 19.56 7.20
CA ASN A 195 0.43 19.61 8.65
C ASN A 195 1.87 19.38 9.16
N ALA A 196 2.32 20.20 10.12
CA ALA A 196 3.69 20.16 10.65
C ALA A 196 4.04 18.80 11.28
N ALA A 197 3.15 18.22 12.09
CA ALA A 197 3.34 16.91 12.68
C ALA A 197 3.45 15.80 11.62
N ARG A 198 2.62 15.84 10.57
CA ARG A 198 2.75 14.91 9.44
C ARG A 198 4.08 15.07 8.72
N TYR A 199 4.48 16.31 8.42
CA TYR A 199 5.76 16.60 7.79
C TYR A 199 6.92 16.05 8.63
N PHE A 200 6.88 16.27 9.94
CA PHE A 200 7.88 15.77 10.88
C PHE A 200 7.97 14.24 10.88
N LEU A 201 6.83 13.55 11.01
CA LEU A 201 6.79 12.09 10.98
C LEU A 201 7.40 11.50 9.69
N GLU A 202 7.11 12.11 8.53
CA GLU A 202 7.60 11.63 7.23
C GLU A 202 9.08 11.95 6.97
N HIS A 203 9.65 13.01 7.56
CA HIS A 203 11.01 13.47 7.25
C HIS A 203 12.03 13.22 8.37
N PHE A 204 11.59 13.01 9.61
CA PHE A 204 12.47 12.85 10.78
C PHE A 204 12.26 11.54 11.55
N VAL A 205 11.05 10.96 11.55
CA VAL A 205 10.78 9.71 12.27
C VAL A 205 10.84 8.49 11.34
N ARG A 206 10.14 8.54 10.21
CA ARG A 206 10.07 7.42 9.27
C ARG A 206 11.43 7.08 8.63
N PRO A 207 12.23 8.06 8.15
CA PRO A 207 13.48 7.73 7.45
C PRO A 207 14.51 6.94 8.26
N PRO A 208 14.83 7.24 9.54
CA PRO A 208 15.81 6.47 10.31
C PRO A 208 15.29 5.07 10.63
N LEU A 209 13.99 4.91 10.93
CA LEU A 209 13.36 3.59 11.10
C LEU A 209 13.41 2.76 9.82
N ARG A 210 13.17 3.40 8.67
CA ARG A 210 13.21 2.74 7.37
C ARG A 210 14.64 2.38 6.97
N ALA A 211 15.61 3.23 7.24
CA ALA A 211 17.03 2.95 7.03
C ALA A 211 17.49 1.79 7.93
N PHE A 212 17.10 1.80 9.21
CA PHE A 212 17.34 0.70 10.16
C PHE A 212 16.79 -0.63 9.63
N ARG A 213 15.51 -0.65 9.23
CA ARG A 213 14.88 -1.82 8.64
C ARG A 213 15.60 -2.32 7.39
N LEU A 214 15.86 -1.43 6.43
CA LEU A 214 16.45 -1.81 5.15
C LEU A 214 17.91 -2.28 5.29
N ALA A 215 18.65 -1.75 6.27
CA ALA A 215 19.97 -2.25 6.63
C ALA A 215 19.88 -3.69 7.17
N LEU A 216 18.92 -3.95 8.05
CA LEU A 216 18.69 -5.25 8.67
C LEU A 216 18.24 -6.31 7.63
N GLU A 217 17.33 -5.94 6.73
CA GLU A 217 16.80 -6.80 5.64
C GLU A 217 17.70 -6.80 4.39
N SER A 218 18.88 -6.16 4.43
CA SER A 218 19.81 -6.17 3.32
C SER A 218 20.40 -7.57 3.12
N PRO A 219 20.88 -7.93 1.92
CA PRO A 219 21.50 -9.24 1.69
C PRO A 219 22.71 -9.55 2.59
N ARG A 220 23.36 -8.52 3.15
CA ARG A 220 24.47 -8.67 4.11
C ARG A 220 24.00 -8.69 5.57
N GLY A 221 22.77 -8.24 5.85
CA GLY A 221 22.24 -8.07 7.20
C GLY A 221 23.10 -7.14 8.06
N MET A 222 22.72 -5.87 8.20
CA MET A 222 23.46 -4.91 9.01
C MET A 222 22.59 -4.32 10.12
N LEU A 223 23.11 -4.26 11.34
CA LEU A 223 22.52 -3.52 12.43
C LEU A 223 23.06 -2.09 12.40
N LEU A 224 22.19 -1.13 12.07
CA LEU A 224 22.46 0.30 12.19
C LEU A 224 22.13 0.77 13.61
N CYS A 225 23.09 1.33 14.33
CA CYS A 225 22.93 1.83 15.70
C CYS A 225 23.10 3.35 15.73
N PRO A 226 22.06 4.12 15.33
CA PRO A 226 22.16 5.56 15.25
C PRO A 226 22.04 6.21 16.64
N SER A 227 23.02 7.05 16.99
CA SER A 227 22.92 7.95 18.14
C SER A 227 22.62 9.38 17.68
N ALA A 228 22.11 10.18 18.60
CA ALA A 228 21.84 11.59 18.36
C ALA A 228 23.11 12.40 18.08
N ASP A 229 24.28 11.94 18.51
CA ASP A 229 25.54 12.68 18.33
C ASP A 229 26.27 12.28 17.04
N THR A 230 25.97 11.08 16.51
CA THR A 230 26.62 10.53 15.32
C THR A 230 25.79 10.70 14.04
N LEU A 231 24.49 10.95 14.13
CA LEU A 231 23.63 11.15 12.96
C LEU A 231 23.56 12.62 12.50
N ALA A 232 23.37 12.79 11.19
CA ALA A 232 23.00 14.06 10.59
C ALA A 232 21.73 13.94 9.76
N VAL A 233 21.10 15.08 9.47
CA VAL A 233 19.95 15.19 8.56
C VAL A 233 20.40 15.87 7.28
N GLU A 234 19.94 15.36 6.15
CA GLU A 234 20.18 16.03 4.87
C GLU A 234 19.16 17.13 4.63
N LEU A 235 19.66 18.35 4.36
CA LEU A 235 18.87 19.52 4.05
C LEU A 235 19.20 20.05 2.64
N SER A 236 18.21 20.69 2.01
CA SER A 236 18.47 21.54 0.84
C SER A 236 19.19 22.84 1.25
N PRO A 237 19.79 23.60 0.31
CA PRO A 237 20.35 24.92 0.59
C PRO A 237 19.35 25.94 1.15
N GLU A 238 18.06 25.69 0.95
CA GLU A 238 16.95 26.47 1.49
C GLU A 238 16.43 25.89 2.82
N THR A 239 17.22 25.06 3.52
CA THR A 239 16.92 24.45 4.83
C THR A 239 15.65 23.59 4.84
N GLN A 240 15.41 22.85 3.77
CA GLN A 240 14.27 21.93 3.68
C GLN A 240 14.73 20.49 3.87
N ALA A 241 14.05 19.72 4.73
CA ALA A 241 14.39 18.32 4.91
C ALA A 241 14.15 17.52 3.62
N THR A 242 15.16 16.79 3.18
CA THR A 242 15.07 15.93 1.98
C THR A 242 14.32 14.64 2.26
N GLY A 243 14.20 14.26 3.54
CA GLY A 243 13.66 12.97 3.97
C GLY A 243 14.72 11.87 4.05
N ARG A 244 16.01 12.25 4.05
CA ARG A 244 17.14 11.34 4.29
C ARG A 244 17.91 11.73 5.54
N PHE A 245 18.35 10.70 6.26
CA PHE A 245 19.38 10.85 7.29
C PHE A 245 20.74 10.54 6.69
N VAL A 246 21.78 11.10 7.30
CA VAL A 246 23.16 10.94 6.88
C VAL A 246 23.88 10.16 7.97
N VAL A 247 24.32 8.96 7.61
CA VAL A 247 25.13 8.08 8.45
C VAL A 247 26.58 8.52 8.33
N THR A 248 27.13 9.03 9.41
CA THR A 248 28.52 9.49 9.49
C THR A 248 29.43 8.33 9.89
N PRO A 249 30.76 8.43 9.70
CA PRO A 249 31.69 7.39 10.14
C PRO A 249 31.68 7.10 11.65
N GLY A 250 31.21 8.04 12.47
CA GLY A 250 31.01 7.82 13.90
C GLY A 250 29.77 7.00 14.24
N THR A 251 28.88 6.73 13.27
CA THR A 251 27.68 5.93 13.50
C THR A 251 28.04 4.45 13.49
N ALA A 252 27.71 3.74 14.57
CA ALA A 252 27.97 2.31 14.67
C ALA A 252 27.11 1.52 13.66
N VAL A 253 27.77 0.72 12.84
CA VAL A 253 27.16 -0.24 11.91
C VAL A 253 27.88 -1.58 12.08
N ARG A 254 27.13 -2.66 12.25
CA ARG A 254 27.68 -4.02 12.48
C ARG A 254 27.01 -5.06 11.60
N GLU A 255 27.73 -6.08 11.16
CA GLU A 255 27.14 -7.24 10.49
C GLU A 255 26.34 -8.10 11.48
N VAL A 256 25.07 -8.38 11.16
CA VAL A 256 24.11 -9.10 12.03
C VAL A 256 24.62 -10.47 12.50
N GLU A 257 25.43 -11.15 11.68
CA GLU A 257 26.01 -12.45 12.03
C GLU A 257 26.98 -12.38 13.22
N ARG A 258 27.51 -11.19 13.53
CA ARG A 258 28.52 -10.94 14.56
C ARG A 258 27.98 -10.21 15.79
N VAL A 259 26.73 -9.75 15.73
CA VAL A 259 26.11 -8.95 16.79
C VAL A 259 25.58 -9.84 17.91
N THR A 260 25.84 -9.44 19.15
CA THR A 260 25.33 -10.05 20.38
C THR A 260 23.96 -9.46 20.78
N ALA A 261 23.20 -10.17 21.62
CA ALA A 261 21.91 -9.67 22.10
C ALA A 261 22.03 -8.33 22.88
N GLY A 262 23.14 -8.12 23.60
CA GLY A 262 23.43 -6.86 24.30
C GLY A 262 23.65 -5.70 23.32
N GLU A 263 24.40 -5.92 22.25
CA GLU A 263 24.60 -4.90 21.20
C GLU A 263 23.31 -4.58 20.44
N VAL A 264 22.42 -5.56 20.22
CA VAL A 264 21.07 -5.28 19.68
C VAL A 264 20.28 -4.39 20.64
N HIS A 265 20.26 -4.73 21.94
CA HIS A 265 19.56 -3.95 22.95
C HIS A 265 20.05 -2.50 22.98
N GLU A 266 21.36 -2.29 23.08
CA GLU A 266 21.97 -0.96 23.10
C GLU A 266 21.71 -0.19 21.81
N GLY A 267 21.90 -0.81 20.66
CA GLY A 267 21.67 -0.18 19.36
C GLY A 267 20.22 0.25 19.14
N VAL A 268 19.26 -0.59 19.52
CA VAL A 268 17.83 -0.27 19.48
C VAL A 268 17.48 0.83 20.48
N ARG A 269 18.05 0.79 21.68
CA ARG A 269 17.85 1.82 22.71
C ARG A 269 18.34 3.19 22.21
N GLU A 270 19.51 3.26 21.59
CA GLU A 270 20.06 4.50 21.02
C GLU A 270 19.20 5.05 19.87
N LEU A 271 18.68 4.18 18.99
CA LEU A 271 17.74 4.58 17.95
C LEU A 271 16.48 5.21 18.55
N VAL A 272 15.88 4.56 19.56
CA VAL A 272 14.67 5.08 20.22
C VAL A 272 14.95 6.37 20.97
N HIS A 273 16.09 6.47 21.66
CA HIS A 273 16.53 7.69 22.34
C HIS A 273 16.70 8.85 21.34
N THR A 274 17.29 8.58 20.17
CA THR A 274 17.45 9.58 19.10
C THR A 274 16.10 10.08 18.58
N LEU A 275 15.16 9.16 18.32
CA LEU A 275 13.79 9.51 17.91
C LEU A 275 13.05 10.32 18.98
N TRP A 276 13.29 10.01 20.25
CA TRP A 276 12.71 10.71 21.38
C TRP A 276 13.23 12.14 21.48
N ARG A 277 14.55 12.38 21.44
CA ARG A 277 15.15 13.73 21.47
C ARG A 277 14.62 14.62 20.34
N LEU A 278 14.50 14.05 19.13
CA LEU A 278 13.90 14.71 17.98
C LEU A 278 12.45 15.12 18.25
N SER A 279 11.66 14.20 18.79
CA SER A 279 10.23 14.37 19.03
C SER A 279 9.94 15.33 20.18
N GLU A 280 10.72 15.29 21.27
CA GLU A 280 10.62 16.22 22.39
C GLU A 280 10.90 17.66 21.94
N THR A 281 11.95 17.84 21.13
CA THR A 281 12.28 19.16 20.57
C THR A 281 11.17 19.67 19.66
N PHE A 282 10.60 18.80 18.81
CA PHE A 282 9.42 19.12 18.00
C PHE A 282 8.22 19.54 18.87
N GLU A 283 7.91 18.76 19.91
CA GLU A 283 6.79 19.03 20.80
C GLU A 283 6.94 20.38 21.52
N ARG A 284 8.16 20.71 21.97
CA ARG A 284 8.47 21.99 22.62
C ARG A 284 8.30 23.20 21.69
N GLU A 285 8.63 23.04 20.41
CA GLU A 285 8.61 24.13 19.44
C GLU A 285 7.25 24.37 18.79
N GLU A 286 6.44 23.32 18.60
CA GLU A 286 5.16 23.40 17.89
C GLU A 286 3.94 23.41 18.82
N PHE A 287 4.04 22.84 20.03
CA PHE A 287 2.90 22.76 20.95
C PHE A 287 3.15 23.55 22.23
N ALA A 288 2.23 24.45 22.57
CA ALA A 288 2.23 25.12 23.88
C ALA A 288 2.05 24.10 25.02
N GLU A 289 2.53 24.42 26.23
CA GLU A 289 2.50 23.51 27.40
C GLU A 289 1.10 22.99 27.74
N HIS A 290 0.06 23.77 27.44
CA HIS A 290 -1.33 23.45 27.72
C HIS A 290 -1.98 22.54 26.65
N GLU A 291 -1.33 22.29 25.50
CA GLU A 291 -1.87 21.48 24.40
C GLU A 291 -1.66 19.96 24.57
N ARG A 292 -1.95 19.43 25.78
CA ARG A 292 -1.72 18.01 26.13
C ARG A 292 -2.35 17.02 25.15
N THR A 293 -3.57 17.30 24.67
CA THR A 293 -4.28 16.42 23.72
C THR A 293 -3.54 16.28 22.40
N ARG A 294 -3.01 17.38 21.84
CA ARG A 294 -2.27 17.35 20.57
C ARG A 294 -0.93 16.62 20.69
N ARG A 295 -0.24 16.77 21.83
CA ARG A 295 0.96 15.98 22.16
C ARG A 295 0.63 14.49 22.19
N GLY A 296 -0.46 14.11 22.88
CA GLY A 296 -0.95 12.72 22.89
C GLY A 296 -1.28 12.16 21.49
N GLU A 297 -1.96 12.95 20.66
CA GLU A 297 -2.27 12.58 19.26
C GLU A 297 -1.00 12.39 18.41
N PHE A 298 0.00 13.26 18.59
CA PHE A 298 1.29 13.18 17.92
C PHE A 298 2.08 11.94 18.34
N ARG A 299 2.21 11.66 19.64
CA ARG A 299 2.87 10.45 20.16
C ARG A 299 2.18 9.18 19.67
N ALA A 300 0.84 9.16 19.65
CA ALA A 300 0.09 8.05 19.05
C ALA A 300 0.36 7.90 17.55
N ALA A 301 0.53 9.00 16.81
CA ALA A 301 0.91 8.96 15.40
C ALA A 301 2.34 8.45 15.19
N MET A 302 3.29 8.81 16.06
CA MET A 302 4.66 8.29 16.06
C MET A 302 4.69 6.78 16.32
N ARG A 303 3.98 6.29 17.34
CA ARG A 303 3.84 4.84 17.60
C ARG A 303 3.27 4.09 16.39
N ARG A 304 2.30 4.67 15.67
CA ARG A 304 1.79 4.09 14.42
C ARG A 304 2.83 4.04 13.30
N VAL A 305 3.72 5.03 13.20
CA VAL A 305 4.83 5.00 12.24
C VAL A 305 5.82 3.90 12.60
N MET A 306 6.20 3.77 13.88
CA MET A 306 7.09 2.71 14.36
C MET A 306 6.50 1.32 14.08
N ALA A 307 5.25 1.09 14.46
CA ALA A 307 4.53 -0.14 14.16
C ALA A 307 4.51 -0.43 12.66
N ALA A 308 4.21 0.57 11.82
CA ALA A 308 4.15 0.38 10.37
C ALA A 308 5.50 0.05 9.73
N GLU A 309 6.60 0.64 10.21
CA GLU A 309 7.94 0.36 9.68
C GLU A 309 8.52 -0.97 10.18
N LEU A 310 8.14 -1.44 11.37
CA LEU A 310 8.57 -2.72 11.93
C LEU A 310 7.57 -3.86 11.70
N ARG A 311 6.52 -3.61 10.90
CA ARG A 311 5.55 -4.62 10.48
C ARG A 311 6.08 -5.48 9.34
N ASP A 312 5.81 -6.78 9.42
CA ASP A 312 6.08 -7.75 8.36
C ASP A 312 7.58 -7.83 8.04
N LEU A 313 8.40 -7.93 9.09
CA LEU A 313 9.83 -8.16 8.95
C LEU A 313 10.09 -9.58 8.44
N GLU A 314 11.21 -9.77 7.75
CA GLU A 314 11.71 -11.12 7.47
C GLU A 314 11.94 -11.90 8.76
N THR A 315 11.72 -13.22 8.75
CA THR A 315 11.82 -14.04 9.97
C THR A 315 13.19 -13.89 10.63
N GLY A 316 14.28 -13.96 9.85
CA GLY A 316 15.63 -13.76 10.40
C GLY A 316 15.86 -12.35 10.98
N SER A 317 15.24 -11.32 10.40
CA SER A 317 15.29 -9.95 10.95
C SER A 317 14.48 -9.82 12.24
N ALA A 318 13.31 -10.46 12.31
CA ALA A 318 12.49 -10.49 13.53
C ALA A 318 13.17 -11.28 14.66
N ASP A 319 13.86 -12.38 14.32
CA ASP A 319 14.62 -13.19 15.27
C ASP A 319 15.75 -12.39 15.93
N VAL A 320 16.44 -11.53 15.16
CA VAL A 320 17.45 -10.60 15.68
C VAL A 320 16.85 -9.61 16.68
N LEU A 321 15.61 -9.17 16.45
CA LEU A 321 14.87 -8.22 17.29
C LEU A 321 13.95 -8.91 18.31
N SER A 322 14.16 -10.20 18.59
CA SER A 322 13.32 -10.97 19.54
C SER A 322 13.69 -10.74 21.01
N GLY A 323 14.84 -10.10 21.26
CA GLY A 323 15.35 -9.79 22.60
C GLY A 323 14.54 -8.74 23.36
N ASP A 324 14.90 -8.53 24.62
CA ASP A 324 14.27 -7.49 25.44
C ASP A 324 14.84 -6.11 25.07
N HIS A 325 14.05 -5.27 24.41
CA HIS A 325 14.44 -3.92 24.00
C HIS A 325 13.20 -3.04 23.71
N PRO A 326 13.33 -1.70 23.67
CA PRO A 326 12.18 -0.79 23.53
C PRO A 326 11.31 -0.98 22.28
N LEU A 327 11.85 -1.55 21.19
CA LEU A 327 11.09 -1.79 19.96
C LEU A 327 10.33 -3.12 19.93
N ARG A 328 10.46 -3.97 20.96
CA ARG A 328 10.00 -5.37 20.93
C ARG A 328 8.50 -5.48 20.65
N GLY A 329 7.70 -4.60 21.27
CA GLY A 329 6.24 -4.55 21.06
C GLY A 329 5.79 -4.10 19.66
N PHE A 330 6.71 -3.64 18.81
CA PHE A 330 6.43 -3.23 17.43
C PHE A 330 6.92 -4.24 16.38
N VAL A 331 7.78 -5.19 16.78
CA VAL A 331 8.32 -6.23 15.91
C VAL A 331 7.20 -7.19 15.52
N HIS A 332 6.92 -7.28 14.22
CA HIS A 332 5.89 -8.17 13.71
C HIS A 332 6.40 -8.93 12.48
N THR A 333 6.15 -10.24 12.43
CA THR A 333 6.45 -11.08 11.29
C THR A 333 5.35 -12.10 11.07
N VAL A 334 5.14 -12.47 9.81
CA VAL A 334 4.26 -13.57 9.40
C VAL A 334 5.12 -14.63 8.73
N PRO A 335 5.31 -15.83 9.31
CA PRO A 335 6.05 -16.90 8.67
C PRO A 335 5.53 -17.23 7.28
N ALA A 336 6.42 -17.52 6.32
CA ALA A 336 6.02 -17.79 4.93
C ALA A 336 5.10 -19.01 4.79
N GLU A 337 5.28 -20.02 5.64
CA GLU A 337 4.46 -21.23 5.67
C GLU A 337 3.03 -20.93 6.15
N GLN A 338 2.89 -20.12 7.20
CA GLN A 338 1.59 -19.64 7.68
C GLN A 338 0.88 -18.79 6.61
N ASP A 339 1.60 -17.85 5.97
CA ASP A 339 1.04 -16.99 4.93
C ASP A 339 0.50 -17.82 3.75
N GLU A 340 1.27 -18.76 3.21
CA GLU A 340 0.81 -19.60 2.10
C GLU A 340 -0.36 -20.50 2.51
N LEU A 341 -0.38 -21.00 3.75
CA LEU A 341 -1.48 -21.82 4.26
C LEU A 341 -2.80 -21.03 4.32
N LEU A 342 -2.81 -19.86 4.95
CA LEU A 342 -4.00 -19.01 5.05
C LEU A 342 -4.45 -18.54 3.66
N ARG A 343 -3.51 -18.18 2.77
CA ARG A 343 -3.82 -17.82 1.38
C ARG A 343 -4.36 -18.98 0.57
N ARG A 344 -3.95 -20.21 0.85
CA ARG A 344 -4.51 -21.42 0.24
C ARG A 344 -5.97 -21.58 0.64
N VAL A 345 -6.32 -21.41 1.93
CA VAL A 345 -7.72 -21.42 2.40
C VAL A 345 -8.55 -20.39 1.63
N LEU A 346 -8.10 -19.13 1.58
CA LEU A 346 -8.81 -18.05 0.88
C LEU A 346 -8.98 -18.34 -0.61
N ARG A 347 -7.95 -18.87 -1.29
CA ARG A 347 -8.00 -19.23 -2.71
C ARG A 347 -9.02 -20.34 -2.96
N THR A 348 -9.06 -21.37 -2.12
CA THR A 348 -10.04 -22.45 -2.24
C THR A 348 -11.46 -21.93 -2.00
N VAL A 349 -11.69 -21.05 -1.02
CA VAL A 349 -12.99 -20.38 -0.84
C VAL A 349 -13.39 -19.62 -2.11
N GLN A 350 -12.50 -18.81 -2.69
CA GLN A 350 -12.78 -18.07 -3.93
C GLN A 350 -13.08 -19.00 -5.12
N GLU A 351 -12.33 -20.08 -5.28
CA GLU A 351 -12.53 -21.08 -6.34
C GLU A 351 -13.90 -21.76 -6.21
N ARG A 352 -14.28 -22.19 -5.01
CA ARG A 352 -15.60 -22.80 -4.74
C ARG A 352 -16.75 -21.81 -4.92
N THR A 353 -16.59 -20.57 -4.44
CA THR A 353 -17.53 -19.48 -4.72
C THR A 353 -17.72 -19.26 -6.22
N ARG A 354 -16.63 -19.32 -7.00
CA ARG A 354 -16.69 -19.15 -8.46
C ARG A 354 -17.40 -20.31 -9.15
N LEU A 355 -17.20 -21.55 -8.69
CA LEU A 355 -17.92 -22.71 -9.23
C LEU A 355 -19.42 -22.60 -8.96
N ARG A 356 -19.80 -22.21 -7.74
CA ARG A 356 -21.19 -21.98 -7.34
C ARG A 356 -21.94 -20.95 -8.20
N ARG A 357 -21.22 -20.02 -8.85
CA ARG A 357 -21.82 -19.08 -9.81
C ARG A 357 -22.44 -19.78 -11.03
N TRP A 358 -21.85 -20.90 -11.44
CA TRP A 358 -22.26 -21.65 -12.62
C TRP A 358 -23.13 -22.86 -12.27
N ASP A 359 -23.00 -23.37 -11.06
CA ASP A 359 -23.76 -24.48 -10.52
C ASP A 359 -24.36 -24.09 -9.15
N ARG A 360 -25.67 -23.83 -9.14
CA ARG A 360 -26.37 -23.29 -7.97
C ARG A 360 -26.65 -24.34 -6.90
N ASP A 361 -26.52 -25.63 -7.24
CA ASP A 361 -26.78 -26.74 -6.32
C ASP A 361 -25.61 -26.95 -5.34
N LEU A 362 -24.48 -26.25 -5.56
CA LEU A 362 -23.33 -26.27 -4.66
C LEU A 362 -23.58 -25.41 -3.41
N GLY A 363 -23.30 -25.99 -2.24
CA GLY A 363 -23.31 -25.30 -0.94
C GLY A 363 -22.33 -24.13 -0.87
N GLN A 364 -22.57 -23.18 0.05
CA GLN A 364 -21.67 -22.04 0.21
C GLN A 364 -20.36 -22.47 0.89
N PRO A 365 -19.17 -22.08 0.39
CA PRO A 365 -17.91 -22.45 1.02
C PRO A 365 -17.81 -21.91 2.45
N ALA A 366 -17.45 -22.76 3.41
CA ALA A 366 -17.42 -22.45 4.83
C ALA A 366 -16.06 -22.71 5.47
N VAL A 367 -15.64 -21.84 6.39
CA VAL A 367 -14.49 -22.01 7.27
C VAL A 367 -14.98 -22.14 8.70
N VAL A 368 -14.59 -23.22 9.38
CA VAL A 368 -14.99 -23.50 10.77
C VAL A 368 -13.82 -23.19 11.70
N ILE A 369 -14.08 -22.48 12.79
CA ILE A 369 -13.06 -22.05 13.76
C ILE A 369 -13.52 -22.38 15.19
N ASP A 370 -12.70 -23.11 15.94
CA ASP A 370 -12.92 -23.31 17.37
C ASP A 370 -12.56 -22.04 18.17
N VAL A 371 -13.47 -21.55 19.01
CA VAL A 371 -13.23 -20.37 19.86
C VAL A 371 -12.08 -20.57 20.85
N ALA A 372 -11.82 -21.81 21.29
CA ALA A 372 -10.69 -22.10 22.18
C ALA A 372 -9.35 -21.84 21.48
N SER A 373 -9.31 -22.02 20.15
CA SER A 373 -8.14 -21.72 19.31
C SER A 373 -7.90 -20.23 19.09
N CYS A 374 -8.84 -19.37 19.53
CA CYS A 374 -8.86 -17.94 19.19
C CYS A 374 -8.55 -17.01 20.37
N GLY A 375 -8.22 -17.55 21.54
CA GLY A 375 -8.09 -16.75 22.78
C GLY A 375 -9.41 -16.06 23.17
N LEU A 376 -10.56 -16.56 22.69
CA LEU A 376 -11.89 -16.03 22.97
C LEU A 376 -12.49 -16.58 24.26
N LEU A 377 -11.85 -17.57 24.88
CA LEU A 377 -12.22 -18.10 26.18
C LEU A 377 -11.11 -17.76 27.20
N PRO A 378 -11.45 -17.44 28.45
CA PRO A 378 -10.45 -17.24 29.50
C PRO A 378 -9.62 -18.52 29.70
N GLU A 379 -8.30 -18.38 29.88
CA GLU A 379 -7.43 -19.50 30.22
C GLU A 379 -7.99 -20.19 31.48
N ARG A 380 -8.44 -21.44 31.34
CA ARG A 380 -8.69 -22.28 32.50
C ARG A 380 -7.32 -22.57 33.11
N VAL A 381 -7.05 -22.02 34.29
CA VAL A 381 -5.88 -22.36 35.09
C VAL A 381 -5.91 -23.88 35.31
N SER A 382 -5.10 -24.61 34.55
CA SER A 382 -4.85 -26.01 34.80
C SER A 382 -4.12 -26.10 36.14
N THR A 383 -4.81 -26.49 37.20
CA THR A 383 -4.15 -27.03 38.38
C THR A 383 -3.23 -28.17 37.92
N PRO A 384 -1.95 -28.20 38.32
CA PRO A 384 -1.01 -29.21 37.81
C PRO A 384 -1.45 -30.58 38.31
N GLU A 385 -2.02 -31.38 37.41
CA GLU A 385 -2.21 -32.82 37.63
C GLU A 385 -0.83 -33.47 37.69
N GLN A 386 -0.55 -34.07 38.84
CA GLN A 386 0.64 -34.85 39.13
C GLN A 386 0.78 -36.00 38.12
N SER A 387 1.67 -35.82 37.15
CA SER A 387 2.21 -36.88 36.32
C SER A 387 3.73 -36.86 36.47
N GLY A 388 4.22 -37.47 37.54
CA GLY A 388 5.64 -37.75 37.73
C GLY A 388 5.83 -39.27 37.85
N PRO A 389 6.72 -39.90 37.06
CA PRO A 389 7.09 -41.28 37.27
C PRO A 389 7.98 -41.37 38.53
N GLU A 390 7.75 -42.40 39.33
CA GLU A 390 8.64 -42.80 40.42
C GLU A 390 10.08 -42.92 39.92
N HIS A 391 11.07 -42.47 40.72
CA HIS A 391 12.29 -43.21 41.04
C HIS A 391 13.05 -42.51 42.19
N SER A 392 12.95 -43.15 43.36
CA SER A 392 13.97 -43.30 44.42
C SER A 392 14.87 -42.11 44.81
N ARG A 393 14.58 -41.48 45.97
CA ARG A 393 15.60 -41.11 46.97
C ARG A 393 15.03 -41.21 48.39
N THR A 394 15.52 -42.23 49.09
CA THR A 394 15.67 -42.44 50.54
C THR A 394 15.18 -41.34 51.51
N ARG A 395 14.27 -41.75 52.40
CA ARG A 395 13.94 -41.11 53.69
C ARG A 395 15.08 -41.22 54.71
N PRO A 396 15.15 -40.27 55.64
CA PRO A 396 14.93 -40.53 57.07
C PRO A 396 13.79 -39.62 57.56
N GLY A 397 12.94 -39.88 58.55
CA GLY A 397 12.72 -40.90 59.57
C GLY A 397 11.52 -40.37 60.41
N PHE A 398 10.73 -41.29 61.00
CA PHE A 398 9.83 -41.18 62.18
C PHE A 398 9.50 -39.76 62.74
N ASP A 399 8.25 -39.38 63.07
CA ASP A 399 7.30 -40.10 63.93
C ASP A 399 5.88 -39.50 63.85
N ALA A 400 4.91 -40.28 64.32
CA ALA A 400 3.50 -39.96 64.48
C ALA A 400 3.23 -38.84 65.52
N VAL A 401 2.00 -38.26 65.51
CA VAL A 401 1.09 -38.08 66.68
C VAL A 401 -0.02 -37.03 66.42
N THR A 402 -1.27 -37.54 66.45
CA THR A 402 -2.57 -36.95 66.87
C THR A 402 -3.20 -35.68 66.27
N ARG A 403 -4.48 -35.85 65.84
CA ARG A 403 -5.57 -34.84 65.85
C ARG A 403 -6.00 -34.50 67.30
N PRO A 404 -6.67 -33.36 67.56
CA PRO A 404 -8.16 -33.28 67.53
C PRO A 404 -8.66 -31.99 66.82
N ALA A 405 -9.79 -31.95 66.09
CA ALA A 405 -11.22 -31.97 66.47
C ALA A 405 -11.77 -30.66 67.13
N GLY A 406 -12.89 -30.14 66.58
CA GLY A 406 -13.75 -29.05 67.10
C GLY A 406 -14.03 -27.97 66.03
N LEU A 407 -15.06 -28.07 65.18
CA LEU A 407 -16.52 -27.77 65.33
C LEU A 407 -16.89 -26.30 65.59
N ASP A 408 -18.02 -25.93 64.95
CA ASP A 408 -18.94 -24.80 65.15
C ASP A 408 -18.51 -23.39 64.69
N GLU A 409 -19.37 -22.54 64.12
CA GLU A 409 -20.76 -22.62 63.66
C GLU A 409 -20.97 -21.44 62.68
N GLN A 410 -21.85 -21.62 61.71
CA GLN A 410 -22.34 -20.57 60.80
C GLN A 410 -23.37 -19.65 61.51
N PRO A 411 -24.27 -18.90 60.83
CA PRO A 411 -24.22 -17.95 59.70
C PRO A 411 -25.02 -16.64 59.99
N HIS A 412 -25.28 -15.85 58.93
CA HIS A 412 -26.45 -14.95 58.71
C HIS A 412 -26.21 -13.45 58.94
N ARG A 413 -26.83 -12.51 58.21
CA ARG A 413 -27.65 -12.47 56.98
C ARG A 413 -27.87 -10.97 56.68
N ARG A 414 -28.03 -10.66 55.38
CA ARG A 414 -28.92 -9.62 54.80
C ARG A 414 -28.63 -8.15 55.10
N ARG A 415 -29.09 -7.17 54.32
CA ARG A 415 -29.48 -6.92 52.90
C ARG A 415 -30.17 -5.53 52.95
N VAL A 416 -30.16 -4.81 51.82
CA VAL A 416 -31.13 -3.78 51.36
C VAL A 416 -30.71 -2.31 51.46
N ASP A 417 -30.42 -1.79 50.26
CA ASP A 417 -30.89 -0.57 49.59
C ASP A 417 -30.96 0.78 50.31
N SER A 418 -30.42 1.83 49.68
CA SER A 418 -31.18 2.73 48.77
C SER A 418 -30.53 4.12 48.63
N GLY A 419 -30.33 4.53 47.37
CA GLY A 419 -30.62 5.85 46.78
C GLY A 419 -30.16 7.17 47.42
N GLY A 420 -29.58 8.04 46.59
CA GLY A 420 -29.73 9.50 46.75
C GLY A 420 -28.51 10.34 46.34
N GLN A 421 -28.65 11.08 45.24
CA GLN A 421 -27.77 12.18 44.81
C GLN A 421 -27.84 13.36 45.82
N GLU A 422 -26.75 14.12 45.99
CA GLU A 422 -26.63 15.49 45.47
C GLU A 422 -25.31 16.16 45.91
N GLU A 423 -24.93 17.15 45.12
CA GLU A 423 -23.71 17.95 45.09
C GLU A 423 -23.48 18.77 46.38
N HIS A 424 -22.23 19.12 46.67
CA HIS A 424 -21.82 20.50 47.02
C HIS A 424 -20.29 20.66 47.00
N ALA A 425 -19.85 21.73 46.34
CA ALA A 425 -18.47 22.22 46.34
C ALA A 425 -18.20 23.10 47.57
N THR A 426 -16.95 23.16 48.04
CA THR A 426 -16.22 24.40 48.42
C THR A 426 -14.82 24.12 49.00
N THR A 427 -13.81 24.57 48.25
CA THR A 427 -12.63 25.37 48.62
C THR A 427 -11.95 25.33 50.02
N SER A 428 -10.61 25.29 49.92
CA SER A 428 -9.57 26.07 50.65
C SER A 428 -8.74 25.39 51.74
N ASP A 429 -7.47 25.11 51.36
CA ASP A 429 -6.22 25.58 51.94
C ASP A 429 -6.09 25.78 53.47
N ARG A 430 -5.16 25.03 54.09
CA ARG A 430 -4.08 25.61 54.91
C ARG A 430 -2.95 24.63 55.23
N THR A 431 -1.75 25.15 55.03
CA THR A 431 -0.40 24.73 55.42
C THR A 431 -0.23 24.56 56.94
N ASP A 432 0.63 23.63 57.41
CA ASP A 432 2.03 23.94 57.77
C ASP A 432 2.84 22.69 58.26
N ARG A 433 4.15 22.85 58.12
CA ARG A 433 5.35 22.00 58.21
C ARG A 433 5.56 21.00 59.35
N GLY A 434 6.38 19.98 59.05
CA GLY A 434 7.38 19.47 60.00
C GLY A 434 8.19 18.25 59.57
N ARG A 435 9.48 18.48 59.26
CA ARG A 435 10.67 17.58 59.26
C ARG A 435 11.11 16.88 57.96
N GLU A 436 12.12 17.49 57.34
CA GLU A 436 13.13 16.83 56.52
C GLU A 436 14.04 15.91 57.35
N PRO A 437 14.61 14.88 56.71
CA PRO A 437 16.06 14.84 56.64
C PRO A 437 16.60 14.50 55.23
N HIS A 438 17.61 15.26 54.81
CA HIS A 438 18.70 14.93 53.88
C HIS A 438 18.37 14.20 52.56
N ARG A 439 18.24 15.00 51.49
CA ARG A 439 18.20 14.57 50.08
C ARG A 439 19.65 14.45 49.54
N PRO A 440 20.11 13.28 49.05
CA PRO A 440 21.26 13.19 48.16
C PRO A 440 20.90 13.79 46.78
N PRO A 441 21.89 14.15 45.95
CA PRO A 441 21.64 14.81 44.66
C PRO A 441 20.80 13.91 43.75
N GLU A 442 19.68 14.47 43.27
CA GLU A 442 18.85 13.89 42.21
C GLU A 442 19.66 13.90 40.90
N THR A 443 20.33 12.79 40.63
CA THR A 443 20.77 12.43 39.27
C THR A 443 20.65 10.92 39.10
N VAL A 444 20.27 10.55 37.88
CA VAL A 444 19.99 9.19 37.36
C VAL A 444 18.57 8.70 37.65
N TRP A 445 17.61 9.25 36.90
CA TRP A 445 16.31 8.59 36.68
C TRP A 445 16.39 7.79 35.38
N ASP A 446 16.17 6.48 35.50
CA ASP A 446 15.87 5.54 34.42
C ASP A 446 14.74 6.08 33.52
N PRO A 447 14.81 5.98 32.19
CA PRO A 447 13.74 6.44 31.29
C PRO A 447 12.39 5.84 31.75
N PRO A 448 11.27 6.59 31.71
CA PRO A 448 10.04 6.19 32.39
C PRO A 448 9.53 4.86 31.86
N THR A 449 9.87 3.81 32.59
CA THR A 449 9.35 2.45 32.47
C THR A 449 7.84 2.44 32.57
N ALA A 450 7.18 3.49 33.09
CA ALA A 450 5.72 3.61 33.16
C ALA A 450 5.04 3.85 31.80
N GLU A 451 5.60 4.66 30.88
CA GLU A 451 5.01 4.86 29.53
C GLU A 451 5.32 3.67 28.59
N LEU A 452 6.37 2.90 28.88
CA LEU A 452 6.70 1.63 28.21
C LEU A 452 6.02 0.41 28.87
N ALA A 453 5.64 0.47 30.14
CA ALA A 453 4.87 -0.58 30.83
C ALA A 453 3.40 -0.60 30.38
N GLU A 454 2.88 0.50 29.82
CA GLU A 454 1.61 0.48 29.08
C GLU A 454 1.66 -0.39 27.80
N LEU A 455 2.85 -0.83 27.35
CA LEU A 455 3.01 -1.81 26.28
C LEU A 455 2.96 -3.26 26.77
N ASP A 456 2.96 -3.50 28.08
CA ASP A 456 2.70 -4.83 28.63
C ASP A 456 1.18 -5.06 28.66
N ILE A 457 0.56 -5.10 27.47
CA ILE A 457 -0.79 -5.64 27.30
C ILE A 457 -0.67 -7.16 27.36
N ARG A 458 -0.30 -7.68 28.53
CA ARG A 458 -0.68 -9.03 28.94
C ARG A 458 -1.88 -8.89 29.85
N THR A 459 -2.93 -9.65 29.55
CA THR A 459 -4.14 -9.89 30.39
C THR A 459 -5.30 -8.88 30.33
N THR A 460 -5.73 -8.49 29.12
CA THR A 460 -7.18 -8.37 28.86
C THR A 460 -7.50 -9.26 27.67
N ALA A 461 -8.54 -10.09 27.74
CA ALA A 461 -8.87 -11.07 26.70
C ALA A 461 -9.00 -10.40 25.33
N THR A 462 -7.95 -10.52 24.51
CA THR A 462 -7.90 -10.05 23.13
C THR A 462 -8.11 -11.24 22.20
N THR A 463 -8.98 -11.08 21.21
CA THR A 463 -9.10 -12.02 20.09
C THR A 463 -7.73 -12.31 19.48
N GLY A 464 -7.47 -13.55 19.07
CA GLY A 464 -6.21 -13.94 18.42
C GLY A 464 -5.79 -12.99 17.28
N SER A 465 -4.49 -12.72 17.17
CA SER A 465 -3.95 -11.75 16.21
C SER A 465 -4.38 -12.09 14.77
N GLY A 466 -4.80 -11.08 14.01
CA GLY A 466 -5.26 -11.23 12.62
C GLY A 466 -6.65 -11.84 12.43
N LEU A 467 -7.28 -12.42 13.46
CA LEU A 467 -8.54 -13.14 13.32
C LEU A 467 -9.65 -12.29 12.70
N PRO A 468 -9.92 -11.05 13.15
CA PRO A 468 -10.95 -10.22 12.54
C PRO A 468 -10.73 -10.03 11.03
N ARG A 469 -9.49 -9.75 10.63
CA ARG A 469 -9.16 -9.53 9.22
C ARG A 469 -9.35 -10.79 8.40
N PHE A 470 -8.92 -11.95 8.90
CA PHE A 470 -9.11 -13.22 8.20
C PHE A 470 -10.60 -13.56 8.00
N VAL A 471 -11.45 -13.30 9.00
CA VAL A 471 -12.90 -13.47 8.87
C VAL A 471 -13.47 -12.59 7.76
N TRP A 472 -13.04 -11.32 7.70
CA TRP A 472 -13.43 -10.42 6.62
C TRP A 472 -12.91 -10.90 5.26
N ASP A 473 -11.67 -11.36 5.16
CA ASP A 473 -11.08 -11.88 3.91
C ASP A 473 -11.84 -13.11 3.39
N VAL A 474 -12.31 -14.01 4.28
CA VAL A 474 -13.15 -15.17 3.89
C VAL A 474 -14.51 -14.71 3.35
N ARG A 475 -15.13 -13.70 3.97
CA ARG A 475 -16.42 -13.14 3.54
C ARG A 475 -16.33 -12.38 2.22
N ASP A 476 -15.25 -11.64 2.03
CA ASP A 476 -14.93 -10.95 0.77
C ASP A 476 -14.70 -11.96 -0.36
N ALA A 477 -14.10 -13.12 -0.04
CA ALA A 477 -13.99 -14.27 -0.94
C ALA A 477 -15.34 -14.98 -1.25
N GLY A 478 -16.44 -14.55 -0.63
CA GLY A 478 -17.79 -15.12 -0.78
C GLY A 478 -18.09 -16.32 0.12
N GLY A 479 -17.16 -16.66 1.02
CA GLY A 479 -17.34 -17.73 2.00
C GLY A 479 -18.08 -17.27 3.26
N ARG A 480 -18.43 -18.25 4.09
CA ARG A 480 -18.98 -18.06 5.44
C ARG A 480 -17.96 -18.50 6.49
N VAL A 481 -17.97 -17.85 7.66
CA VAL A 481 -17.16 -18.28 8.82
C VAL A 481 -18.09 -18.66 9.96
N VAL A 482 -17.86 -19.85 10.52
CA VAL A 482 -18.64 -20.44 11.61
C VAL A 482 -17.74 -20.66 12.82
N PHE A 483 -18.04 -19.98 13.91
CA PHE A 483 -17.37 -20.17 15.20
C PHE A 483 -18.12 -21.22 16.02
N CYS A 484 -17.39 -22.15 16.61
CA CYS A 484 -17.95 -23.22 17.44
C CYS A 484 -17.54 -23.04 18.89
N VAL A 485 -18.50 -23.09 19.82
CA VAL A 485 -18.27 -23.04 21.26
C VAL A 485 -18.70 -24.36 21.89
N LEU A 486 -17.76 -25.06 22.53
CA LEU A 486 -18.06 -26.21 23.38
C LEU A 486 -18.31 -25.71 24.82
N GLY A 487 -19.49 -25.96 25.39
CA GLY A 487 -19.72 -25.71 26.83
C GLY A 487 -20.95 -24.86 27.20
N SER A 488 -20.78 -24.01 28.21
CA SER A 488 -21.87 -23.36 28.95
C SER A 488 -22.47 -22.15 28.22
N GLU A 489 -23.67 -21.69 28.57
CA GLU A 489 -24.26 -20.45 28.02
C GLU A 489 -23.35 -19.24 28.27
N ARG A 490 -22.61 -19.24 29.40
CA ARG A 490 -21.68 -18.17 29.73
C ARG A 490 -20.53 -18.06 28.73
N ASP A 491 -20.01 -19.19 28.26
CA ASP A 491 -18.92 -19.22 27.27
C ASP A 491 -19.41 -18.69 25.91
N TYR A 492 -20.67 -19.01 25.56
CA TYR A 492 -21.32 -18.49 24.35
C TYR A 492 -21.51 -16.98 24.41
N GLU A 493 -22.11 -16.45 25.49
CA GLU A 493 -22.31 -15.02 25.69
C GLU A 493 -20.99 -14.24 25.73
N HIS A 494 -19.96 -14.81 26.37
CA HIS A 494 -18.64 -14.20 26.44
C HIS A 494 -17.96 -14.12 25.07
N ALA A 495 -17.95 -15.23 24.31
CA ALA A 495 -17.40 -15.27 22.96
C ALA A 495 -18.15 -14.30 22.04
N ARG A 496 -19.49 -14.23 22.13
CA ARG A 496 -20.30 -13.27 21.38
C ARG A 496 -19.89 -11.83 21.69
N ALA A 497 -19.81 -11.46 22.96
CA ALA A 497 -19.43 -10.10 23.37
C ALA A 497 -18.00 -9.73 22.94
N LEU A 498 -17.08 -10.70 22.83
CA LEU A 498 -15.74 -10.46 22.30
C LEU A 498 -15.73 -10.28 20.78
N LEU A 499 -16.47 -11.10 20.03
CA LEU A 499 -16.60 -10.96 18.57
C LEU A 499 -17.23 -9.61 18.21
N ASP A 500 -18.26 -9.18 18.93
CA ASP A 500 -18.90 -7.87 18.75
C ASP A 500 -17.90 -6.73 18.99
N ARG A 501 -17.15 -6.78 20.11
CA ARG A 501 -16.10 -5.79 20.42
C ARG A 501 -14.94 -5.80 19.45
N ALA A 502 -14.65 -6.93 18.82
CA ALA A 502 -13.62 -7.08 17.78
C ALA A 502 -14.07 -6.59 16.40
N GLY A 503 -15.29 -6.04 16.30
CA GLY A 503 -15.85 -5.57 15.03
C GLY A 503 -16.31 -6.71 14.13
N MET A 504 -16.68 -7.85 14.71
CA MET A 504 -17.30 -8.99 14.01
C MET A 504 -18.70 -9.31 14.55
N PRO A 505 -19.61 -8.33 14.71
CA PRO A 505 -20.94 -8.59 15.30
C PRO A 505 -21.80 -9.55 14.47
N GLU A 506 -21.42 -9.73 13.21
CA GLU A 506 -22.11 -10.58 12.26
C GLU A 506 -21.60 -12.03 12.26
N ALA A 507 -20.56 -12.39 13.03
CA ALA A 507 -19.98 -13.73 13.02
C ALA A 507 -21.02 -14.79 13.44
N GLU A 508 -21.11 -15.90 12.68
CA GLU A 508 -21.98 -17.02 13.05
C GLU A 508 -21.33 -17.77 14.21
N LEU A 509 -22.04 -17.90 15.34
CA LEU A 509 -21.55 -18.57 16.54
C LEU A 509 -22.55 -19.67 16.89
N ILE A 510 -22.08 -20.91 16.88
CA ILE A 510 -22.88 -22.11 17.14
C ILE A 510 -22.43 -22.73 18.47
N ARG A 511 -23.41 -23.10 19.28
CA ARG A 511 -23.21 -23.82 20.53
C ARG A 511 -23.29 -25.32 20.27
N VAL A 512 -22.29 -26.08 20.69
CA VAL A 512 -22.25 -27.55 20.50
C VAL A 512 -22.47 -28.26 21.83
N PRO A 513 -23.39 -29.25 21.93
CA PRO A 513 -23.60 -30.03 23.14
C PRO A 513 -22.34 -30.86 23.48
N GLY A 514 -21.82 -30.75 24.70
CA GLY A 514 -20.57 -31.42 25.12
C GLY A 514 -20.67 -32.94 25.36
N ASN A 515 -21.73 -33.60 24.88
CA ASN A 515 -22.14 -34.93 25.32
C ASN A 515 -21.98 -36.00 24.21
N GLY A 516 -21.40 -35.65 23.06
CA GLY A 516 -21.21 -36.55 21.91
C GLY A 516 -19.80 -37.15 21.82
N ALA A 517 -19.67 -38.29 21.14
CA ALA A 517 -18.37 -38.86 20.76
C ALA A 517 -17.82 -38.09 19.54
N GLY A 518 -16.97 -37.09 19.77
CA GLY A 518 -16.32 -36.27 18.73
C GLY A 518 -15.96 -34.87 19.22
N THR A 519 -15.09 -34.15 18.52
CA THR A 519 -14.80 -32.72 18.83
C THR A 519 -15.99 -31.82 18.41
N ALA A 520 -16.11 -30.63 19.00
CA ALA A 520 -17.16 -29.66 18.62
C ALA A 520 -17.14 -29.34 17.12
N VAL A 521 -15.93 -29.31 16.57
CA VAL A 521 -15.64 -29.04 15.18
C VAL A 521 -16.11 -30.19 14.29
N GLU A 522 -15.81 -31.45 14.62
CA GLU A 522 -16.26 -32.62 13.87
C GLU A 522 -17.78 -32.69 13.79
N TRP A 523 -18.47 -32.48 14.92
CA TRP A 523 -19.92 -32.45 14.97
C TRP A 523 -20.50 -31.35 14.06
N THR A 524 -19.93 -30.15 14.11
CA THR A 524 -20.40 -29.01 13.31
C THR A 524 -20.19 -29.26 11.81
N VAL A 525 -19.04 -29.83 11.42
CA VAL A 525 -18.77 -30.17 10.01
C VAL A 525 -19.75 -31.23 9.51
N CYS A 526 -20.01 -32.28 10.29
CA CYS A 526 -21.03 -33.29 9.94
C CYS A 526 -22.41 -32.64 9.77
N ARG A 527 -22.82 -31.79 10.71
CA ARG A 527 -24.14 -31.14 10.66
C ARG A 527 -24.29 -30.20 9.47
N LEU A 528 -23.27 -29.41 9.16
CA LEU A 528 -23.27 -28.52 7.99
C LEU A 528 -23.37 -29.29 6.67
N ARG A 529 -22.75 -30.48 6.59
CA ARG A 529 -22.85 -31.36 5.42
C ARG A 529 -24.22 -32.02 5.29
N GLU A 530 -24.81 -32.48 6.39
CA GLU A 530 -26.16 -33.07 6.41
C GLU A 530 -27.23 -32.09 5.93
N LEU A 531 -27.08 -30.80 6.25
CA LEU A 531 -28.02 -29.76 5.86
C LEU A 531 -27.87 -29.36 4.38
N GLY A 532 -26.79 -29.75 3.69
CA GLY A 532 -26.51 -29.35 2.31
C GLY A 532 -26.20 -27.86 2.10
N ASP A 533 -26.31 -27.04 3.15
CA ASP A 533 -26.20 -25.58 3.08
C ASP A 533 -24.75 -25.07 2.92
N ALA A 534 -23.74 -25.91 3.19
CA ALA A 534 -22.33 -25.48 3.22
C ALA A 534 -21.33 -26.51 2.67
N ASP A 535 -20.34 -26.01 1.92
CA ASP A 535 -19.14 -26.73 1.47
C ASP A 535 -17.97 -26.40 2.40
N VAL A 536 -17.70 -27.23 3.41
CA VAL A 536 -16.63 -26.94 4.38
C VAL A 536 -15.25 -27.06 3.71
N VAL A 537 -14.51 -25.96 3.69
CA VAL A 537 -13.20 -25.85 3.02
C VAL A 537 -12.05 -26.05 4.00
N ALA A 538 -12.15 -25.46 5.20
CA ALA A 538 -11.08 -25.49 6.20
C ALA A 538 -11.62 -25.46 7.63
N VAL A 539 -10.82 -26.02 8.53
CA VAL A 539 -11.10 -26.19 9.95
C VAL A 539 -9.90 -25.71 10.76
N PHE A 540 -10.12 -24.80 11.71
CA PHE A 540 -9.09 -24.31 12.65
C PHE A 540 -9.39 -24.81 14.06
N ASP A 541 -8.45 -25.55 14.63
CA ASP A 541 -8.58 -26.23 15.93
C ASP A 541 -7.25 -26.13 16.73
N THR A 542 -7.27 -26.41 18.03
CA THR A 542 -6.07 -26.28 18.87
C THR A 542 -5.04 -27.34 18.51
N ALA A 543 -3.75 -27.04 18.66
CA ALA A 543 -2.68 -27.99 18.35
C ALA A 543 -2.78 -29.32 19.15
N SER A 544 -3.43 -29.32 20.32
CA SER A 544 -3.64 -30.50 21.15
C SER A 544 -4.76 -31.44 20.63
N THR A 545 -5.78 -30.87 19.99
CA THR A 545 -6.94 -31.57 19.42
C THR A 545 -6.75 -31.93 17.95
N GLY A 546 -5.98 -31.14 17.20
CA GLY A 546 -5.63 -31.41 15.79
C GLY A 546 -4.89 -32.73 15.57
N ARG A 547 -4.28 -33.32 16.61
CA ARG A 547 -3.70 -34.68 16.58
C ARG A 547 -4.73 -35.81 16.61
N ARG A 548 -6.00 -35.51 16.96
CA ARG A 548 -7.08 -36.50 17.10
C ARG A 548 -8.15 -36.41 16.01
N SER A 549 -8.24 -35.29 15.30
CA SER A 549 -9.19 -35.08 14.21
C SER A 549 -8.72 -35.86 12.97
N GLY A 550 -9.41 -36.96 12.64
CA GLY A 550 -9.08 -37.78 11.45
C GLY A 550 -9.11 -36.97 10.14
N GLU A 551 -8.49 -37.49 9.07
CA GLU A 551 -8.52 -36.86 7.74
C GLU A 551 -9.96 -36.73 7.23
N LEU A 552 -10.58 -35.56 7.46
CA LEU A 552 -11.85 -35.19 6.86
C LEU A 552 -11.63 -35.02 5.34
N ALA A 553 -12.06 -36.00 4.55
CA ALA A 553 -11.87 -35.99 3.10
C ALA A 553 -12.32 -34.64 2.47
N GLY A 554 -11.38 -33.98 1.78
CA GLY A 554 -11.60 -32.71 1.09
C GLY A 554 -11.55 -31.44 1.95
N VAL A 555 -11.28 -31.54 3.26
CA VAL A 555 -11.20 -30.39 4.20
C VAL A 555 -9.75 -30.18 4.64
N LEU A 556 -9.30 -28.93 4.67
CA LEU A 556 -7.98 -28.58 5.22
C LEU A 556 -8.08 -28.34 6.73
N THR A 557 -7.51 -29.25 7.54
CA THR A 557 -7.38 -29.07 8.99
C THR A 557 -6.11 -28.28 9.30
N VAL A 558 -6.23 -27.21 10.09
CA VAL A 558 -5.13 -26.33 10.50
C VAL A 558 -5.10 -26.22 12.02
N ALA A 559 -3.96 -26.54 12.61
CA ALA A 559 -3.73 -26.41 14.04
C ALA A 559 -3.33 -24.97 14.40
N VAL A 560 -3.88 -24.43 15.48
CA VAL A 560 -3.52 -23.12 16.04
C VAL A 560 -2.73 -23.32 17.34
N SER A 561 -1.54 -22.73 17.41
CA SER A 561 -0.73 -22.71 18.64
C SER A 561 -1.41 -21.86 19.71
N THR A 562 -1.58 -22.40 20.91
CA THR A 562 -2.18 -21.70 22.07
C THR A 562 -1.21 -20.73 22.72
N HIS A 563 0.09 -20.88 22.48
CA HIS A 563 1.10 -19.93 22.94
C HIS A 563 1.43 -18.97 21.80
N GLY A 564 1.09 -17.69 22.00
CA GLY A 564 1.50 -16.56 21.15
C GLY A 564 3.00 -16.27 21.23
N ASP A 565 3.82 -17.31 21.23
CA ASP A 565 5.27 -17.20 21.24
C ASP A 565 5.69 -16.63 19.88
N LEU A 566 6.29 -15.45 19.93
CA LEU A 566 7.10 -14.92 18.83
C LEU A 566 8.07 -16.00 18.33
N PRO A 567 8.47 -15.99 17.05
CA PRO A 567 9.41 -16.98 16.54
C PRO A 567 10.67 -17.07 17.41
N ARG A 568 11.14 -18.31 17.54
CA ARG A 568 12.11 -18.81 18.52
C ARG A 568 13.26 -17.83 18.76
N GLN A 569 13.39 -17.38 20.00
CA GLN A 569 14.55 -16.64 20.50
C GLN A 569 15.84 -17.38 20.10
N ARG A 570 16.80 -16.68 19.49
CA ARG A 570 18.16 -17.21 19.28
C ARG A 570 18.85 -17.26 20.65
N ASN A 571 18.64 -18.35 21.40
CA ASN A 571 19.48 -18.62 22.56
C ASN A 571 20.91 -18.77 22.04
N GLY A 572 21.81 -17.89 22.47
CA GLY A 572 23.20 -17.78 21.99
C GLY A 572 24.09 -19.01 22.25
N ASN A 573 23.53 -20.18 22.54
CA ASN A 573 24.26 -21.43 22.57
C ASN A 573 24.39 -21.98 21.15
N ARG A 574 25.62 -21.92 20.62
CA ARG A 574 26.00 -22.48 19.31
C ARG A 574 25.84 -24.00 19.19
N ASP A 575 25.47 -24.71 20.26
CA ASP A 575 25.45 -26.17 20.29
C ASP A 575 24.11 -26.85 19.92
N THR A 576 23.07 -26.09 19.55
CA THR A 576 21.85 -26.69 18.95
C THR A 576 21.71 -26.42 17.46
N ALA A 577 22.77 -26.00 16.79
CA ALA A 577 22.85 -25.86 15.33
C ALA A 577 23.05 -27.22 14.63
N VAL A 578 22.31 -28.24 15.04
CA VAL A 578 22.13 -29.48 14.27
C VAL A 578 20.66 -29.86 14.35
N GLY A 579 19.94 -29.58 13.27
CA GLY A 579 18.71 -30.24 12.85
C GLY A 579 17.71 -30.65 13.93
N SER A 580 16.86 -29.71 14.37
CA SER A 580 15.47 -30.07 14.67
C SER A 580 14.60 -29.54 13.53
N ARG A 581 14.63 -30.27 12.41
CA ARG A 581 13.42 -30.40 11.60
C ARG A 581 12.34 -30.90 12.55
N SER A 582 11.45 -30.02 13.01
CA SER A 582 10.10 -30.49 13.30
C SER A 582 9.42 -30.73 11.96
N SER A 583 9.94 -31.70 11.20
CA SER A 583 9.05 -32.63 10.54
C SER A 583 8.33 -33.31 11.69
N SER A 584 7.20 -32.74 12.10
CA SER A 584 6.26 -33.44 12.95
C SER A 584 5.92 -34.72 12.21
N GLU A 585 6.30 -35.86 12.78
CA GLU A 585 6.00 -37.18 12.24
C GLU A 585 4.50 -37.53 12.30
N ASP A 586 3.61 -36.54 12.56
CA ASP A 586 2.15 -36.65 12.50
C ASP A 586 1.48 -35.35 11.97
N GLY A 587 1.07 -35.35 10.70
CA GLY A 587 -0.27 -34.90 10.27
C GLY A 587 -0.51 -33.47 9.78
N ALA A 588 -0.63 -32.48 10.67
CA ALA A 588 -1.37 -31.23 10.39
C ALA A 588 -0.51 -29.95 10.37
N PRO A 589 -0.74 -29.02 9.41
CA PRO A 589 -0.04 -27.74 9.37
C PRO A 589 -0.45 -26.83 10.56
N VAL A 590 0.53 -26.13 11.16
CA VAL A 590 0.36 -25.30 12.37
C VAL A 590 0.52 -23.80 12.03
N ILE A 591 -0.32 -22.95 12.62
CA ILE A 591 -0.20 -21.49 12.61
C ILE A 591 -0.08 -20.92 14.02
N SER A 592 0.58 -19.76 14.17
CA SER A 592 0.67 -19.01 15.43
C SER A 592 -0.27 -17.80 15.47
N SER A 593 -0.76 -17.34 14.31
CA SER A 593 -1.78 -16.29 14.21
C SER A 593 -2.59 -16.41 12.91
N PHE A 594 -3.67 -15.65 12.79
CA PHE A 594 -4.47 -15.55 11.56
C PHE A 594 -3.99 -14.43 10.64
N GLU A 595 -2.79 -13.88 10.88
CA GLU A 595 -2.22 -12.82 10.05
C GLU A 595 -1.61 -13.40 8.77
N THR A 596 -1.90 -12.74 7.65
CA THR A 596 -1.20 -12.93 6.38
C THR A 596 -0.29 -11.75 6.13
N SER A 597 0.85 -12.00 5.51
CA SER A 597 1.72 -10.94 5.02
C SER A 597 1.07 -10.30 3.78
N PRO A 598 1.04 -8.97 3.60
CA PRO A 598 0.59 -8.36 2.34
C PRO A 598 1.47 -8.81 1.14
N TRP A 599 2.70 -9.23 1.45
CA TRP A 599 3.80 -9.87 0.71
C TRP A 599 3.61 -11.28 0.19
N ARG A 600 3.56 -11.55 -1.13
CA ARG A 600 4.09 -12.83 -1.63
C ARG A 600 5.62 -12.77 -1.54
N ARG A 601 6.19 -13.31 -0.46
CA ARG A 601 7.63 -13.28 -0.20
C ARG A 601 8.37 -13.97 -1.36
N SER A 602 9.19 -13.20 -2.07
CA SER A 602 10.10 -13.73 -3.09
C SER A 602 11.51 -13.71 -2.51
N ALA A 603 12.35 -14.69 -2.85
CA ALA A 603 13.74 -14.80 -2.37
C ALA A 603 14.67 -13.64 -2.78
N ARG A 604 14.15 -12.56 -3.39
CA ARG A 604 14.89 -11.36 -3.78
C ARG A 604 14.13 -10.12 -3.30
N ALA A 605 14.85 -9.18 -2.69
CA ALA A 605 14.38 -7.85 -2.25
C ALA A 605 13.98 -6.89 -3.40
N GLN A 606 13.40 -7.41 -4.49
CA GLN A 606 12.98 -6.61 -5.64
C GLN A 606 11.47 -6.33 -5.57
N PRO A 607 11.02 -5.14 -6.01
CA PRO A 607 9.59 -4.84 -6.11
C PRO A 607 8.85 -5.82 -7.02
N VAL A 608 7.67 -6.28 -6.60
CA VAL A 608 6.84 -7.23 -7.35
C VAL A 608 5.47 -6.62 -7.64
N LEU A 609 4.86 -7.00 -8.76
CA LEU A 609 3.47 -6.66 -9.04
C LEU A 609 2.53 -7.51 -8.16
N SER A 610 1.41 -6.96 -7.72
CA SER A 610 0.44 -7.71 -6.90
C SER A 610 -0.16 -8.91 -7.65
N ASN A 611 -0.33 -8.79 -8.97
CA ASN A 611 -1.09 -9.70 -9.83
C ASN A 611 -2.53 -9.97 -9.36
N THR A 612 -3.10 -9.07 -8.54
CA THR A 612 -4.49 -9.16 -8.05
C THR A 612 -5.50 -8.72 -9.11
N HIS A 613 -6.75 -9.15 -8.96
CA HIS A 613 -7.85 -8.81 -9.88
C HIS A 613 -8.73 -7.67 -9.34
N SER A 614 -8.77 -7.47 -8.02
CA SER A 614 -9.58 -6.47 -7.33
C SER A 614 -8.78 -5.81 -6.22
N LEU A 615 -9.19 -4.59 -5.84
CA LEU A 615 -8.63 -3.93 -4.65
C LEU A 615 -9.01 -4.65 -3.35
N GLU A 616 -10.07 -5.48 -3.37
CA GLU A 616 -10.52 -6.32 -2.25
C GLU A 616 -9.48 -7.38 -1.89
N GLU A 617 -8.73 -7.87 -2.87
CA GLU A 617 -7.66 -8.86 -2.66
C GLU A 617 -6.41 -8.24 -2.00
N LEU A 618 -6.36 -6.91 -1.88
CA LEU A 618 -5.27 -6.21 -1.20
C LEU A 618 -5.66 -5.87 0.24
N GLN A 619 -4.74 -6.12 1.16
CA GLN A 619 -4.84 -5.61 2.53
C GLN A 619 -4.47 -4.12 2.59
N ILE A 620 -5.35 -3.26 2.06
CA ILE A 620 -5.12 -1.80 1.88
C ILE A 620 -4.63 -1.12 3.17
N ALA A 621 -5.10 -1.59 4.33
CA ALA A 621 -4.70 -1.10 5.65
C ALA A 621 -3.20 -1.30 5.92
N SER A 622 -2.66 -2.45 5.51
CA SER A 622 -1.29 -2.90 5.78
C SER A 622 -0.26 -2.32 4.80
N LEU A 623 -0.71 -1.71 3.70
CA LEU A 623 0.20 -1.13 2.70
C LEU A 623 0.97 0.08 3.25
N ARG A 624 2.05 0.49 2.59
CA ARG A 624 2.88 1.64 2.97
C ARG A 624 2.61 2.82 2.04
N GLU A 625 2.77 4.04 2.55
CA GLU A 625 2.53 5.25 1.75
C GLU A 625 3.76 5.64 0.89
N ASN A 626 4.98 5.22 1.28
CA ASN A 626 6.26 5.43 0.59
C ASN A 626 6.39 6.73 -0.21
N ARG A 627 5.99 7.85 0.38
CA ARG A 627 5.91 9.15 -0.31
C ARG A 627 7.25 9.65 -0.81
N SER A 628 8.34 9.28 -0.14
CA SER A 628 9.71 9.63 -0.50
C SER A 628 10.04 9.21 -1.94
N SER A 629 9.47 8.11 -2.44
CA SER A 629 9.73 7.59 -3.79
C SER A 629 9.42 8.59 -4.91
N TRP A 630 8.47 9.51 -4.68
CA TRP A 630 8.11 10.57 -5.64
C TRP A 630 9.23 11.59 -5.84
N ARG A 631 10.11 11.77 -4.86
CA ARG A 631 11.30 12.64 -4.99
C ARG A 631 12.40 12.01 -5.84
N TRP A 632 12.30 10.69 -6.06
CA TRP A 632 13.19 9.88 -6.88
C TRP A 632 12.63 9.59 -8.27
N ALA A 633 11.61 10.37 -8.66
CA ALA A 633 10.93 10.25 -9.94
C ALA A 633 11.88 10.32 -11.14
N VAL A 634 11.63 9.43 -12.10
CA VAL A 634 12.29 9.41 -13.39
C VAL A 634 11.73 10.53 -14.27
N ARG A 635 12.61 11.24 -14.97
CA ARG A 635 12.26 12.23 -16.00
C ARG A 635 12.72 11.74 -17.36
N LEU A 636 11.77 11.33 -18.19
CA LEU A 636 12.01 10.98 -19.58
C LEU A 636 12.00 12.23 -20.46
N THR A 637 12.88 12.26 -21.45
CA THR A 637 12.80 13.15 -22.60
C THR A 637 11.80 12.60 -23.63
N SER A 638 11.43 13.42 -24.62
CA SER A 638 10.63 12.95 -25.75
C SER A 638 11.33 11.83 -26.52
N ALA A 639 12.64 11.95 -26.75
CA ALA A 639 13.43 10.93 -27.45
C ALA A 639 13.49 9.61 -26.68
N GLU A 640 13.75 9.64 -25.37
CA GLU A 640 13.72 8.42 -24.54
C GLU A 640 12.34 7.79 -24.50
N THR A 641 11.28 8.60 -24.46
CA THR A 641 9.90 8.10 -24.50
C THR A 641 9.64 7.39 -25.84
N MET A 642 10.00 8.00 -26.97
CA MET A 642 9.76 7.41 -28.29
C MET A 642 10.57 6.14 -28.51
N SER A 643 11.86 6.14 -28.14
CA SER A 643 12.72 4.95 -28.22
C SER A 643 12.17 3.77 -27.40
N MET A 644 11.58 4.03 -26.23
CA MET A 644 10.89 2.98 -25.46
C MET A 644 9.67 2.43 -26.19
N VAL A 645 8.86 3.31 -26.78
CA VAL A 645 7.65 2.91 -27.52
C VAL A 645 8.01 2.12 -28.77
N GLU A 646 9.05 2.53 -29.49
CA GLU A 646 9.61 1.81 -30.65
C GLU A 646 10.08 0.41 -30.26
N ALA A 647 10.82 0.25 -29.15
CA ALA A 647 11.22 -1.08 -28.67
C ALA A 647 10.02 -2.01 -28.42
N VAL A 648 8.93 -1.49 -27.84
CA VAL A 648 7.69 -2.26 -27.62
C VAL A 648 7.00 -2.59 -28.95
N LEU A 649 6.98 -1.65 -29.90
CA LEU A 649 6.42 -1.85 -31.24
C LEU A 649 7.19 -2.92 -32.03
N ASP A 650 8.53 -2.88 -32.01
CA ASP A 650 9.37 -3.84 -32.72
C ASP A 650 9.25 -5.26 -32.17
N ASP A 651 9.12 -5.41 -30.84
CA ASP A 651 8.81 -6.71 -30.24
C ASP A 651 7.40 -7.20 -30.63
N ALA A 652 6.41 -6.31 -30.63
CA ALA A 652 5.04 -6.62 -31.04
C ALA A 652 4.98 -7.06 -32.51
N ASP A 653 5.58 -6.31 -33.43
CA ASP A 653 5.59 -6.60 -34.85
C ASP A 653 6.31 -7.93 -35.14
N ARG A 654 7.49 -8.19 -34.52
CA ARG A 654 8.17 -9.50 -34.63
C ARG A 654 7.33 -10.67 -34.14
N ALA A 655 6.56 -10.48 -33.07
CA ALA A 655 5.67 -11.52 -32.56
C ALA A 655 4.43 -11.74 -33.44
N ALA A 656 3.92 -10.67 -34.05
CA ALA A 656 2.85 -10.74 -35.03
C ALA A 656 3.29 -11.53 -36.27
N GLU A 657 4.49 -11.28 -36.79
CA GLU A 657 5.07 -12.03 -37.92
C GLU A 657 5.26 -13.52 -37.61
N ARG A 658 5.76 -13.87 -36.41
CA ARG A 658 5.85 -15.27 -35.97
C ARG A 658 4.48 -15.94 -35.91
N THR A 659 3.47 -15.21 -35.44
CA THR A 659 2.09 -15.70 -35.36
C THR A 659 1.49 -15.91 -36.75
N ALA A 660 1.67 -14.96 -37.65
CA ALA A 660 1.23 -15.06 -39.05
C ALA A 660 1.89 -16.25 -39.76
N ARG A 661 3.22 -16.37 -39.70
CA ARG A 661 3.95 -17.50 -40.30
C ARG A 661 3.45 -18.85 -39.79
N GLY A 662 3.21 -18.98 -38.48
CA GLY A 662 2.65 -20.19 -37.90
C GLY A 662 1.23 -20.51 -38.38
N ALA A 663 0.42 -19.49 -38.66
CA ALA A 663 -0.91 -19.66 -39.23
C ALA A 663 -0.85 -20.03 -40.73
N VAL A 664 -0.04 -19.33 -41.52
CA VAL A 664 0.20 -19.63 -42.94
C VAL A 664 0.65 -21.08 -43.12
N ALA A 665 1.69 -21.50 -42.39
CA ALA A 665 2.21 -22.86 -42.48
C ALA A 665 1.20 -23.94 -42.08
N LYS A 666 0.31 -23.64 -41.12
CA LYS A 666 -0.69 -24.61 -40.64
C LYS A 666 -1.85 -24.80 -41.63
N PHE A 667 -2.23 -23.75 -42.35
CA PHE A 667 -3.41 -23.74 -43.21
C PHE A 667 -3.08 -23.65 -44.71
N ALA A 668 -1.78 -23.68 -45.07
CA ALA A 668 -1.31 -23.50 -46.44
C ALA A 668 -1.97 -22.29 -47.11
N ALA A 669 -1.99 -21.16 -46.40
CA ALA A 669 -2.72 -19.95 -46.80
C ALA A 669 -2.03 -19.18 -47.94
N ASP A 670 -0.75 -19.47 -48.19
CA ASP A 670 0.08 -18.92 -49.26
C ASP A 670 0.16 -19.81 -50.51
N GLU A 671 -0.31 -21.06 -50.44
CA GLU A 671 -0.36 -21.95 -51.60
C GLU A 671 -1.40 -21.45 -52.63
N PRO A 672 -1.08 -21.51 -53.93
CA PRO A 672 -2.03 -21.15 -54.98
C PRO A 672 -3.19 -22.16 -55.02
N VAL A 673 -4.36 -21.70 -54.61
CA VAL A 673 -5.63 -22.46 -54.68
C VAL A 673 -6.50 -21.90 -55.80
N ALA A 674 -6.88 -22.75 -56.76
CA ALA A 674 -7.75 -22.36 -57.88
C ALA A 674 -9.19 -22.07 -57.43
N ASP A 675 -9.71 -22.83 -56.46
CA ASP A 675 -11.05 -22.64 -55.90
C ASP A 675 -11.09 -21.45 -54.91
N PRO A 676 -11.84 -20.37 -55.20
CA PRO A 676 -11.99 -19.24 -54.29
C PRO A 676 -12.63 -19.62 -52.94
N ALA A 677 -13.51 -20.63 -52.91
CA ALA A 677 -14.17 -21.06 -51.68
C ALA A 677 -13.17 -21.76 -50.75
N GLU A 678 -12.33 -22.65 -51.30
CA GLU A 678 -11.25 -23.27 -50.53
C GLU A 678 -10.23 -22.26 -50.03
N ARG A 679 -9.86 -21.26 -50.85
CA ARG A 679 -8.99 -20.16 -50.41
C ARG A 679 -9.61 -19.41 -49.22
N ALA A 680 -10.89 -19.05 -49.29
CA ALA A 680 -11.58 -18.38 -48.20
C ALA A 680 -11.61 -19.23 -46.93
N ARG A 681 -11.89 -20.54 -47.04
CA ARG A 681 -11.85 -21.48 -45.89
C ARG A 681 -10.48 -21.52 -45.21
N ARG A 682 -9.39 -21.61 -45.99
CA ARG A 682 -8.01 -21.59 -45.46
C ARG A 682 -7.71 -20.28 -44.73
N THR A 683 -8.07 -19.14 -45.31
CA THR A 683 -7.89 -17.81 -44.71
C THR A 683 -8.66 -17.67 -43.40
N VAL A 684 -9.92 -18.12 -43.35
CA VAL A 684 -10.75 -18.08 -42.14
C VAL A 684 -10.20 -18.98 -41.04
N GLY A 685 -9.74 -20.19 -41.39
CA GLY A 685 -9.03 -21.07 -40.47
C GLY A 685 -7.74 -20.44 -39.91
N ALA A 686 -6.97 -19.76 -40.76
CA ALA A 686 -5.76 -19.04 -40.36
C ALA A 686 -6.09 -17.84 -39.44
N LEU A 687 -7.13 -17.07 -39.74
CA LEU A 687 -7.61 -15.99 -38.87
C LEU A 687 -8.06 -16.54 -37.51
N HIS A 688 -8.85 -17.62 -37.46
CA HIS A 688 -9.20 -18.26 -36.19
C HIS A 688 -7.97 -18.65 -35.38
N HIS A 689 -6.94 -19.20 -36.05
CA HIS A 689 -5.68 -19.53 -35.40
C HIS A 689 -5.00 -18.31 -34.78
N VAL A 690 -4.95 -17.18 -35.49
CA VAL A 690 -4.39 -15.92 -35.02
C VAL A 690 -5.15 -15.42 -33.78
N PHE A 691 -6.47 -15.25 -33.86
CA PHE A 691 -7.30 -14.72 -32.77
C PHE A 691 -7.25 -15.58 -31.50
N THR A 692 -7.11 -16.91 -31.66
CA THR A 692 -7.09 -17.85 -30.54
C THR A 692 -5.69 -18.17 -30.00
N ARG A 693 -4.64 -17.43 -30.42
CA ARG A 693 -3.31 -17.58 -29.82
C ARG A 693 -3.31 -17.14 -28.36
N LYS A 694 -2.53 -17.84 -27.53
CA LYS A 694 -2.40 -17.57 -26.08
C LYS A 694 -2.07 -16.11 -25.74
N GLN A 695 -1.38 -15.40 -26.64
CA GLN A 695 -1.01 -14.01 -26.43
C GLN A 695 -2.16 -13.00 -26.60
N PHE A 696 -3.26 -13.40 -27.25
CA PHE A 696 -4.45 -12.56 -27.43
C PHE A 696 -5.64 -13.11 -26.62
N LEU A 697 -5.73 -14.43 -26.53
CA LEU A 697 -6.89 -15.11 -25.98
C LEU A 697 -7.03 -14.92 -24.47
N LYS A 698 -8.24 -14.53 -24.03
CA LYS A 698 -8.69 -14.62 -22.64
C LYS A 698 -9.69 -15.76 -22.50
N GLY A 699 -9.53 -16.60 -21.49
CA GLY A 699 -10.43 -17.74 -21.24
C GLY A 699 -10.20 -18.92 -22.19
N SER A 700 -11.19 -19.82 -22.28
CA SER A 700 -11.09 -21.05 -23.05
C SER A 700 -11.23 -20.82 -24.56
N ARG A 701 -10.49 -21.59 -25.37
CA ARG A 701 -10.66 -21.66 -26.83
C ARG A 701 -12.05 -22.16 -27.23
N SER A 702 -12.71 -22.94 -26.38
CA SER A 702 -14.06 -23.47 -26.63
C SER A 702 -15.14 -22.39 -26.67
N ASN A 703 -14.83 -21.17 -26.24
CA ASN A 703 -15.77 -20.04 -26.30
C ASN A 703 -15.86 -19.41 -27.68
N TYR A 704 -14.91 -19.66 -28.58
CA TYR A 704 -14.90 -19.12 -29.94
C TYR A 704 -14.32 -20.14 -30.91
N LEU A 705 -15.21 -20.86 -31.59
CA LEU A 705 -14.89 -21.97 -32.49
C LEU A 705 -14.61 -21.46 -33.92
N VAL A 706 -14.09 -22.34 -34.77
CA VAL A 706 -13.87 -22.01 -36.19
C VAL A 706 -15.18 -21.65 -36.88
N ALA A 707 -16.29 -22.34 -36.53
CA ALA A 707 -17.62 -22.02 -37.03
C ALA A 707 -18.07 -20.59 -36.66
N ASP A 708 -17.69 -20.08 -35.48
CA ASP A 708 -17.97 -18.69 -35.09
C ASP A 708 -17.18 -17.72 -35.99
N MET A 709 -15.92 -18.05 -36.31
CA MET A 709 -15.14 -17.23 -37.24
C MET A 709 -15.72 -17.22 -38.66
N HIS A 710 -16.24 -18.35 -39.15
CA HIS A 710 -16.96 -18.38 -40.43
C HIS A 710 -18.16 -17.43 -40.43
N ARG A 711 -19.01 -17.53 -39.41
CA ARG A 711 -20.16 -16.63 -39.23
C ARG A 711 -19.74 -15.15 -39.25
N ASP A 712 -18.64 -14.82 -38.59
CA ASP A 712 -18.25 -13.43 -38.34
C ASP A 712 -17.32 -12.82 -39.42
N ALA A 713 -16.64 -13.65 -40.23
CA ALA A 713 -15.59 -13.19 -41.15
C ALA A 713 -15.79 -13.56 -42.64
N ASP A 714 -16.61 -14.58 -42.97
CA ASP A 714 -16.72 -15.09 -44.36
C ASP A 714 -17.09 -13.98 -45.36
N HIS A 715 -18.05 -13.12 -45.00
CA HIS A 715 -18.49 -12.02 -45.85
C HIS A 715 -17.35 -11.06 -46.23
N PHE A 716 -16.45 -10.75 -45.30
CA PHE A 716 -15.33 -9.84 -45.54
C PHE A 716 -14.21 -10.53 -46.31
N VAL A 717 -13.90 -11.79 -45.96
CA VAL A 717 -12.82 -12.56 -46.61
C VAL A 717 -13.14 -12.80 -48.09
N THR A 718 -14.37 -13.20 -48.41
CA THR A 718 -14.82 -13.43 -49.80
C THR A 718 -14.77 -12.17 -50.66
N ARG A 719 -15.00 -10.99 -50.05
CA ARG A 719 -14.96 -9.68 -50.71
C ARG A 719 -13.56 -9.04 -50.74
N GLY A 720 -12.56 -9.64 -50.10
CA GLY A 720 -11.24 -9.03 -49.96
C GLY A 720 -11.25 -7.74 -49.13
N GLU A 721 -12.17 -7.64 -48.17
CA GLU A 721 -12.33 -6.46 -47.30
C GLU A 721 -11.74 -6.72 -45.90
N PRO A 722 -11.36 -5.66 -45.15
CA PRO A 722 -10.92 -5.83 -43.76
C PRO A 722 -12.03 -6.45 -42.89
N VAL A 723 -11.67 -7.45 -42.08
CA VAL A 723 -12.62 -8.07 -41.15
C VAL A 723 -12.96 -7.09 -40.04
N GLU A 724 -14.24 -6.87 -39.80
CA GLU A 724 -14.67 -5.93 -38.77
C GLU A 724 -14.64 -6.57 -37.38
N VAL A 725 -14.01 -5.85 -36.44
CA VAL A 725 -13.82 -6.28 -35.07
C VAL A 725 -14.47 -5.27 -34.13
N MET A 726 -15.36 -5.74 -33.25
CA MET A 726 -16.05 -4.91 -32.26
C MET A 726 -15.46 -5.14 -30.86
N LEU A 727 -15.21 -4.06 -30.12
CA LEU A 727 -14.65 -4.13 -28.77
C LEU A 727 -15.31 -3.07 -27.88
N LEU A 728 -15.89 -3.48 -26.76
CA LEU A 728 -16.31 -2.54 -25.70
C LEU A 728 -15.13 -2.34 -24.74
N GLY A 729 -14.62 -1.12 -24.61
CA GLY A 729 -13.45 -0.85 -23.78
C GLY A 729 -13.03 0.61 -23.74
N PHE A 730 -12.01 0.90 -22.93
CA PHE A 730 -11.46 2.24 -22.72
C PHE A 730 -12.52 3.31 -22.31
N PRO A 731 -13.36 3.07 -21.27
CA PRO A 731 -14.35 4.05 -20.81
C PRO A 731 -13.72 5.37 -20.36
N VAL A 732 -12.89 5.28 -19.32
CA VAL A 732 -12.07 6.32 -18.68
C VAL A 732 -11.15 5.63 -17.67
N LYS A 733 -10.06 6.30 -17.27
CA LYS A 733 -9.20 5.85 -16.17
C LYS A 733 -9.91 5.88 -14.82
N GLN A 734 -9.85 4.80 -14.05
CA GLN A 734 -10.48 4.68 -12.74
C GLN A 734 -9.60 5.29 -11.62
N SER A 735 -9.42 6.62 -11.64
CA SER A 735 -8.52 7.33 -10.71
C SER A 735 -9.21 8.07 -9.55
N LEU A 736 -10.53 7.90 -9.38
CA LEU A 736 -11.34 8.70 -8.45
C LEU A 736 -10.94 8.52 -6.97
N ASN A 737 -10.48 7.33 -6.58
CA ASN A 737 -10.00 7.05 -5.22
C ASN A 737 -8.48 7.12 -5.07
N ARG A 738 -7.72 7.37 -6.15
CA ARG A 738 -6.24 7.34 -6.20
C ARG A 738 -5.57 6.02 -5.80
N LEU A 739 -6.31 5.02 -5.34
CA LEU A 739 -5.80 3.68 -5.02
C LEU A 739 -5.56 2.87 -6.29
N LYS A 740 -6.48 2.97 -7.25
CA LYS A 740 -6.43 2.24 -8.51
C LYS A 740 -5.39 2.80 -9.48
N ALA A 741 -5.48 4.09 -9.79
CA ALA A 741 -4.64 4.73 -10.79
C ALA A 741 -4.09 6.10 -10.33
N CYS A 742 -2.87 6.42 -10.75
CA CYS A 742 -2.15 7.65 -10.41
C CYS A 742 -2.80 8.93 -10.96
N GLY A 743 -3.54 8.86 -12.08
CA GLY A 743 -4.20 10.02 -12.68
C GLY A 743 -5.30 9.65 -13.68
N PRO A 744 -6.03 10.63 -14.23
CA PRO A 744 -7.23 10.40 -15.04
C PRO A 744 -6.98 10.14 -16.54
N LEU A 745 -5.78 10.41 -17.05
CA LEU A 745 -5.46 10.24 -18.47
C LEU A 745 -4.99 8.80 -18.77
N PRO A 746 -5.13 8.32 -20.03
CA PRO A 746 -4.46 7.09 -20.48
C PRO A 746 -2.96 7.16 -20.18
N ASP A 747 -2.40 6.07 -19.66
CA ASP A 747 -0.97 5.94 -19.36
C ASP A 747 -0.36 4.79 -20.18
N LEU A 748 0.83 4.30 -19.81
CA LEU A 748 1.50 3.22 -20.53
C LEU A 748 0.63 1.95 -20.66
N ALA A 749 -0.29 1.71 -19.72
CA ALA A 749 -1.18 0.55 -19.80
C ALA A 749 -2.10 0.63 -21.02
N GLU A 750 -2.74 1.79 -21.26
CA GLU A 750 -3.58 1.99 -22.43
C GLU A 750 -2.78 1.97 -23.72
N LEU A 751 -1.60 2.60 -23.73
CA LEU A 751 -0.69 2.56 -24.88
C LEU A 751 -0.32 1.11 -25.23
N GLY A 752 0.09 0.31 -24.24
CA GLY A 752 0.36 -1.11 -24.43
C GLY A 752 -0.87 -1.90 -24.91
N GLY A 753 -2.07 -1.54 -24.44
CA GLY A 753 -3.32 -2.10 -24.94
C GLY A 753 -3.59 -1.81 -26.42
N LEU A 754 -3.26 -0.61 -26.90
CA LEU A 754 -3.32 -0.26 -28.32
C LEU A 754 -2.24 -0.97 -29.14
N ILE A 755 -1.01 -1.09 -28.62
CA ILE A 755 0.06 -1.86 -29.29
C ILE A 755 -0.32 -3.33 -29.42
N ARG A 756 -1.04 -3.91 -28.44
CA ARG A 756 -1.60 -5.27 -28.56
C ARG A 756 -2.61 -5.39 -29.72
N LEU A 757 -3.42 -4.38 -29.97
CA LEU A 757 -4.33 -4.36 -31.13
C LEU A 757 -3.54 -4.24 -32.45
N ARG A 758 -2.44 -3.48 -32.47
CA ARG A 758 -1.49 -3.46 -33.61
C ARG A 758 -0.87 -4.83 -33.84
N GLU A 759 -0.43 -5.53 -32.79
CA GLU A 759 0.12 -6.88 -32.88
C GLU A 759 -0.90 -7.84 -33.54
N LEU A 760 -2.17 -7.76 -33.13
CA LEU A 760 -3.25 -8.54 -33.75
C LEU A 760 -3.49 -8.14 -35.21
N GLN A 761 -3.51 -6.83 -35.50
CA GLN A 761 -3.68 -6.31 -36.86
C GLN A 761 -2.60 -6.82 -37.81
N ARG A 762 -1.33 -6.74 -37.39
CA ARG A 762 -0.19 -7.20 -38.19
C ARG A 762 -0.23 -8.70 -38.41
N ALA A 763 -0.58 -9.48 -37.38
CA ALA A 763 -0.70 -10.92 -37.49
C ALA A 763 -1.82 -11.32 -38.47
N ALA A 764 -2.96 -10.64 -38.40
CA ALA A 764 -4.07 -10.86 -39.32
C ALA A 764 -3.72 -10.45 -40.77
N ARG A 765 -3.03 -9.33 -40.97
CA ARG A 765 -2.57 -8.90 -42.31
C ARG A 765 -1.62 -9.90 -42.97
N GLY A 766 -0.87 -10.66 -42.18
CA GLY A 766 0.00 -11.71 -42.70
C GLY A 766 -0.73 -12.94 -43.26
N VAL A 767 -2.03 -13.11 -42.98
CA VAL A 767 -2.87 -14.21 -43.52
C VAL A 767 -4.03 -13.71 -44.38
N HIS A 768 -4.49 -12.47 -44.15
CA HIS A 768 -5.55 -11.79 -44.90
C HIS A 768 -5.08 -10.36 -45.17
N PRO A 769 -4.52 -10.05 -46.35
CA PRO A 769 -3.85 -8.76 -46.63
C PRO A 769 -4.63 -7.48 -46.28
N PRO A 770 -5.97 -7.44 -46.46
CA PRO A 770 -6.81 -6.31 -46.02
C PRO A 770 -6.79 -6.06 -44.50
N GLY A 771 -6.49 -7.09 -43.69
CA GLY A 771 -6.38 -6.99 -42.24
C GLY A 771 -7.73 -6.85 -41.52
N LEU A 772 -7.71 -6.11 -40.42
CA LEU A 772 -8.85 -5.86 -39.55
C LEU A 772 -9.21 -4.38 -39.51
N ARG A 773 -10.49 -4.11 -39.18
CA ARG A 773 -10.99 -2.79 -38.80
C ARG A 773 -11.61 -2.86 -37.40
N PHE A 774 -10.94 -2.25 -36.42
CA PHE A 774 -11.42 -2.20 -35.04
C PHE A 774 -12.40 -1.06 -34.83
N ASN A 775 -13.51 -1.37 -34.18
CA ASN A 775 -14.51 -0.43 -33.70
C ASN A 775 -14.56 -0.55 -32.18
N ILE A 776 -13.85 0.37 -31.51
CA ILE A 776 -13.78 0.47 -30.06
C ILE A 776 -14.92 1.34 -29.58
N LEU A 777 -15.89 0.72 -28.90
CA LEU A 777 -17.00 1.40 -28.26
C LEU A 777 -16.60 1.73 -26.82
N THR A 778 -16.67 3.02 -26.49
CA THR A 778 -16.42 3.53 -25.14
C THR A 778 -17.76 3.72 -24.43
N ASP A 779 -17.83 3.30 -23.16
CA ASP A 779 -19.01 3.38 -22.30
C ASP A 779 -18.83 4.41 -21.17
N GLY A 780 -17.93 5.38 -21.36
CA GLY A 780 -17.48 6.33 -20.35
C GLY A 780 -18.62 7.12 -19.66
N ARG A 781 -19.72 7.40 -20.37
CA ARG A 781 -20.91 8.11 -19.85
C ARG A 781 -22.16 7.22 -19.78
N HIS A 782 -22.09 6.04 -20.39
CA HIS A 782 -23.24 5.19 -20.66
C HIS A 782 -23.83 4.61 -19.37
N PHE A 783 -22.99 3.94 -18.57
CA PHE A 783 -23.41 3.35 -17.30
C PHE A 783 -23.37 4.33 -16.12
N ARG A 784 -22.62 5.43 -16.23
CA ARG A 784 -22.45 6.41 -15.14
C ARG A 784 -22.34 7.83 -15.69
N PRO A 785 -22.95 8.83 -15.02
CA PRO A 785 -22.86 10.20 -15.47
C PRO A 785 -21.44 10.70 -15.18
N ARG A 786 -20.78 11.25 -16.19
CA ARG A 786 -19.45 11.85 -16.05
C ARG A 786 -19.40 13.18 -16.81
N PRO A 787 -18.62 14.16 -16.33
CA PRO A 787 -18.39 15.38 -17.09
C PRO A 787 -17.82 15.06 -18.47
N ALA A 788 -18.39 15.66 -19.52
CA ALA A 788 -17.94 15.44 -20.89
C ALA A 788 -16.46 15.82 -21.11
N SER A 789 -15.95 16.78 -20.32
CA SER A 789 -14.54 17.17 -20.35
C SER A 789 -13.60 16.03 -19.96
N VAL A 790 -14.01 15.14 -19.04
CA VAL A 790 -13.20 14.00 -18.60
C VAL A 790 -13.14 12.92 -19.67
N THR A 791 -14.28 12.55 -20.25
CA THR A 791 -14.32 11.55 -21.33
C THR A 791 -13.63 12.08 -22.59
N ALA A 792 -13.87 13.34 -22.96
CA ALA A 792 -13.22 13.98 -24.11
C ALA A 792 -11.69 14.06 -23.95
N ALA A 793 -11.17 14.36 -22.75
CA ALA A 793 -9.73 14.37 -22.51
C ALA A 793 -9.13 12.96 -22.62
N TYR A 794 -9.82 11.95 -22.10
CA TYR A 794 -9.39 10.55 -22.18
C TYR A 794 -9.38 10.05 -23.63
N THR A 795 -10.48 10.20 -24.36
CA THR A 795 -10.62 9.78 -25.77
C THR A 795 -9.62 10.49 -26.69
N ARG A 796 -9.40 11.80 -26.50
CA ARG A 796 -8.39 12.55 -27.28
C ARG A 796 -7.00 11.95 -27.12
N LYS A 797 -6.63 11.56 -25.91
CA LYS A 797 -5.32 10.95 -25.64
C LYS A 797 -5.23 9.54 -26.25
N LEU A 798 -6.32 8.78 -26.27
CA LEU A 798 -6.35 7.49 -26.99
C LEU A 798 -6.15 7.64 -28.49
N HIS A 799 -6.75 8.66 -29.12
CA HIS A 799 -6.50 8.97 -30.53
C HIS A 799 -5.04 9.36 -30.78
N GLU A 800 -4.45 10.18 -29.92
CA GLU A 800 -3.02 10.51 -30.00
C GLU A 800 -2.14 9.25 -29.92
N TYR A 801 -2.47 8.31 -29.03
CA TYR A 801 -1.77 7.02 -28.92
C TYR A 801 -2.02 6.12 -30.12
N ALA A 802 -3.25 6.03 -30.64
CA ALA A 802 -3.57 5.25 -31.83
C ALA A 802 -2.75 5.73 -33.03
N SER A 803 -2.56 7.06 -33.16
CA SER A 803 -1.74 7.66 -34.20
C SER A 803 -0.27 7.32 -34.05
N MET A 804 0.24 7.49 -32.83
CA MET A 804 1.62 7.17 -32.48
C MET A 804 1.98 5.70 -32.76
N VAL A 805 1.04 4.77 -32.59
CA VAL A 805 1.26 3.34 -32.85
C VAL A 805 0.81 2.91 -34.25
N GLY A 806 0.46 3.83 -35.15
CA GLY A 806 0.13 3.55 -36.54
C GLY A 806 -1.19 2.80 -36.75
N LEU A 807 -2.22 3.10 -35.94
CA LEU A 807 -3.55 2.48 -36.01
C LEU A 807 -4.64 3.38 -36.61
N ASP A 808 -4.35 4.66 -36.92
CA ASP A 808 -5.36 5.65 -37.36
C ASP A 808 -6.25 5.19 -38.52
N GLY A 809 -5.70 4.43 -39.47
CA GLY A 809 -6.45 3.94 -40.64
C GLY A 809 -7.32 2.70 -40.37
N CYS A 810 -7.23 2.10 -39.18
CA CYS A 810 -7.90 0.82 -38.87
C CYS A 810 -8.61 0.78 -37.52
N VAL A 811 -8.55 1.85 -36.72
CA VAL A 811 -9.25 1.96 -35.43
C VAL A 811 -10.22 3.13 -35.45
N SER A 812 -11.48 2.86 -35.10
CA SER A 812 -12.47 3.87 -34.72
C SER A 812 -12.72 3.80 -33.22
N ILE A 813 -12.70 4.94 -32.51
CA ILE A 813 -13.04 5.04 -31.09
C ILE A 813 -14.26 5.93 -30.96
N ARG A 814 -15.39 5.38 -30.52
CA ARG A 814 -16.68 6.08 -30.49
C ARG A 814 -17.40 5.82 -29.18
N GLU A 815 -18.25 6.74 -28.74
CA GLU A 815 -19.16 6.44 -27.64
C GLU A 815 -20.28 5.49 -28.12
N ILE A 816 -20.63 4.50 -27.30
CA ILE A 816 -21.63 3.48 -27.65
C ILE A 816 -22.98 4.10 -28.02
N ASP A 817 -23.42 5.13 -27.28
CA ASP A 817 -24.70 5.79 -27.54
C ASP A 817 -24.71 6.55 -28.87
N SER A 818 -23.57 7.08 -29.31
CA SER A 818 -23.48 7.72 -30.63
C SER A 818 -23.67 6.72 -31.77
N LEU A 819 -23.16 5.50 -31.61
CA LEU A 819 -23.40 4.43 -32.59
C LEU A 819 -24.83 3.90 -32.51
N ALA A 820 -25.40 3.80 -31.30
CA ALA A 820 -26.78 3.39 -31.12
C ALA A 820 -27.76 4.32 -31.84
N THR A 821 -27.59 5.64 -31.69
CA THR A 821 -28.41 6.62 -32.41
C THR A 821 -28.28 6.53 -33.92
N GLU A 822 -27.07 6.24 -34.44
CA GLU A 822 -26.84 6.07 -35.88
C GLU A 822 -27.54 4.81 -36.43
N ARG A 823 -27.46 3.68 -35.71
CA ARG A 823 -27.97 2.39 -36.22
C ARG A 823 -29.45 2.14 -35.94
N PHE A 824 -29.94 2.57 -34.78
CA PHE A 824 -31.33 2.33 -34.37
C PHE A 824 -32.24 3.54 -34.59
N GLY A 825 -31.66 4.71 -34.91
CA GLY A 825 -32.39 5.97 -35.05
C GLY A 825 -32.64 6.66 -33.71
N ARG A 826 -32.93 7.97 -33.78
CA ARG A 826 -33.19 8.79 -32.59
C ARG A 826 -34.42 8.33 -31.82
N GLU A 827 -35.47 7.93 -32.54
CA GLU A 827 -36.74 7.48 -31.95
C GLU A 827 -36.53 6.36 -30.92
N VAL A 828 -35.69 5.37 -31.22
CA VAL A 828 -35.38 4.26 -30.30
C VAL A 828 -34.53 4.75 -29.12
N THR A 829 -33.51 5.58 -29.36
CA THR A 829 -32.62 6.06 -28.30
C THR A 829 -33.30 7.09 -27.37
N ASP A 830 -34.32 7.80 -27.86
CA ASP A 830 -35.08 8.79 -27.08
C ASP A 830 -36.04 8.12 -26.07
N LEU A 831 -36.36 6.83 -26.23
CA LEU A 831 -37.09 6.02 -25.23
C LEU A 831 -36.24 5.70 -23.99
N ARG A 832 -34.92 5.72 -24.13
CA ARG A 832 -33.95 5.28 -23.12
C ARG A 832 -34.15 5.95 -21.75
N PRO A 833 -34.32 7.29 -21.62
CA PRO A 833 -34.47 7.93 -20.32
C PRO A 833 -35.73 7.47 -19.57
N ALA A 834 -36.86 7.32 -20.27
CA ALA A 834 -38.12 6.88 -19.68
C ALA A 834 -38.04 5.41 -19.21
N MET A 835 -37.44 4.54 -20.01
CA MET A 835 -37.23 3.13 -19.65
C MET A 835 -36.26 2.97 -18.48
N TYR A 836 -35.15 3.72 -18.48
CA TYR A 836 -34.22 3.76 -17.36
C TYR A 836 -34.94 4.13 -16.06
N GLU A 837 -35.75 5.18 -16.09
CA GLU A 837 -36.48 5.67 -14.93
C GLU A 837 -37.54 4.65 -14.44
N ARG A 838 -38.16 3.90 -15.35
CA ARG A 838 -39.06 2.78 -15.01
C ARG A 838 -38.32 1.66 -14.28
N PHE A 839 -37.21 1.17 -14.84
CA PHE A 839 -36.45 0.06 -14.24
C PHE A 839 -35.77 0.46 -12.93
N ARG A 840 -35.25 1.68 -12.86
CA ARG A 840 -34.70 2.26 -11.62
C ARG A 840 -35.72 2.23 -10.49
N ARG A 841 -36.95 2.72 -10.74
CA ARG A 841 -38.04 2.70 -9.76
C ARG A 841 -38.41 1.29 -9.33
N SER A 842 -38.44 0.32 -10.26
CA SER A 842 -38.71 -1.09 -9.92
C SER A 842 -37.67 -1.66 -8.96
N LEU A 843 -36.37 -1.46 -9.25
CA LEU A 843 -35.29 -1.91 -8.37
C LEU A 843 -35.32 -1.20 -7.01
N GLU A 844 -35.53 0.10 -6.97
CA GLU A 844 -35.64 0.86 -5.72
C GLU A 844 -36.83 0.40 -4.87
N GLN A 845 -37.95 0.05 -5.50
CA GLN A 845 -39.10 -0.52 -4.81
C GLN A 845 -38.77 -1.88 -4.19
N ALA A 846 -38.10 -2.76 -4.94
CA ALA A 846 -37.69 -4.08 -4.44
C ALA A 846 -36.67 -3.98 -3.29
N LEU A 847 -35.86 -2.93 -3.29
CA LEU A 847 -34.85 -2.65 -2.27
C LEU A 847 -35.37 -1.80 -1.09
N ARG A 848 -36.65 -1.37 -1.12
CA ARG A 848 -37.23 -0.50 -0.08
C ARG A 848 -37.07 -1.11 1.33
N GLY A 849 -36.71 -0.28 2.29
CA GLY A 849 -36.51 -0.70 3.69
C GLY A 849 -35.17 -1.38 3.99
N LEU A 850 -34.26 -1.47 3.01
CA LEU A 850 -32.87 -1.87 3.23
C LEU A 850 -31.97 -0.64 3.24
N ASP A 851 -31.04 -0.55 4.21
CA ASP A 851 -30.02 0.49 4.26
C ASP A 851 -28.63 -0.17 4.27
N ILE A 852 -27.84 0.06 3.22
CA ILE A 852 -26.46 -0.46 3.11
C ILE A 852 -25.53 0.02 4.23
N THR A 853 -25.95 0.99 5.03
CA THR A 853 -25.18 1.52 6.17
C THR A 853 -25.57 0.89 7.51
N ASP A 854 -26.62 0.07 7.52
CA ASP A 854 -27.00 -0.78 8.63
C ASP A 854 -26.59 -2.22 8.32
N GLN A 855 -25.59 -2.75 9.04
CA GLN A 855 -25.01 -4.08 8.85
C GLN A 855 -24.75 -4.41 7.35
N PRO A 856 -23.74 -3.76 6.72
CA PRO A 856 -23.64 -3.70 5.26
C PRO A 856 -23.64 -5.05 4.54
N LEU A 857 -22.93 -6.06 5.05
CA LEU A 857 -22.88 -7.38 4.42
C LEU A 857 -24.19 -8.14 4.58
N ARG A 858 -24.77 -8.15 5.79
CA ARG A 858 -26.10 -8.74 6.02
C ARG A 858 -27.18 -8.09 5.18
N THR A 859 -27.11 -6.77 5.00
CA THR A 859 -28.05 -6.07 4.13
C THR A 859 -27.94 -6.56 2.69
N LEU A 860 -26.74 -6.87 2.19
CA LEU A 860 -26.57 -7.46 0.87
C LEU A 860 -27.05 -8.91 0.78
N ASP A 861 -26.93 -9.68 1.85
CA ASP A 861 -27.50 -11.03 1.92
C ASP A 861 -29.03 -10.98 1.94
N ARG A 862 -29.64 -10.04 2.67
CA ARG A 862 -31.09 -9.78 2.63
C ARG A 862 -31.61 -9.39 1.25
N VAL A 863 -30.80 -8.74 0.41
CA VAL A 863 -31.17 -8.47 -0.99
C VAL A 863 -31.33 -9.77 -1.76
N ARG A 864 -30.48 -10.76 -1.49
CA ARG A 864 -30.56 -12.09 -2.09
C ARG A 864 -31.79 -12.84 -1.59
N ASP A 865 -32.07 -12.83 -0.28
CA ASP A 865 -33.29 -13.46 0.26
C ASP A 865 -34.56 -12.91 -0.40
N ARG A 866 -34.58 -11.59 -0.69
CA ARG A 866 -35.68 -10.98 -1.45
C ARG A 866 -35.74 -11.41 -2.91
N ALA A 867 -34.61 -11.72 -3.53
CA ALA A 867 -34.58 -12.27 -4.87
C ALA A 867 -35.20 -13.67 -4.89
N ASP A 868 -34.92 -14.48 -3.86
CA ASP A 868 -35.46 -15.84 -3.71
C ASP A 868 -36.97 -15.83 -3.41
N ALA A 869 -37.46 -14.81 -2.68
CA ALA A 869 -38.88 -14.64 -2.35
C ALA A 869 -39.76 -14.07 -3.49
N GLN A 870 -39.17 -13.64 -4.61
CA GLN A 870 -39.93 -13.12 -5.77
C GLN A 870 -40.47 -14.29 -6.61
N LEU A 871 -41.78 -14.49 -6.62
CA LEU A 871 -42.48 -15.52 -7.41
C LEU A 871 -43.41 -14.88 -8.46
N GLY A 872 -43.33 -15.35 -9.71
CA GLY A 872 -44.18 -14.92 -10.85
C GLY A 872 -43.41 -14.32 -12.04
N PRO A 873 -44.00 -14.30 -13.26
CA PRO A 873 -43.30 -13.93 -14.50
C PRO A 873 -42.81 -12.47 -14.56
N ASP A 874 -43.56 -11.49 -14.03
CA ASP A 874 -43.11 -10.09 -13.95
C ASP A 874 -42.05 -9.86 -12.85
N SER A 875 -41.94 -10.80 -11.90
CA SER A 875 -41.02 -10.75 -10.76
C SER A 875 -39.64 -11.36 -11.09
N GLU A 876 -39.58 -12.26 -12.08
CA GLU A 876 -38.37 -12.99 -12.48
C GLU A 876 -37.27 -12.07 -13.03
N ILE A 877 -37.67 -11.02 -13.78
CA ILE A 877 -36.76 -10.03 -14.35
C ILE A 877 -36.08 -9.20 -13.25
N THR A 878 -36.86 -8.79 -12.24
CA THR A 878 -36.34 -8.05 -11.09
C THR A 878 -35.43 -8.95 -10.26
N ALA A 879 -35.84 -10.19 -10.00
CA ALA A 879 -35.03 -11.19 -9.30
C ALA A 879 -33.66 -11.40 -9.96
N ARG A 880 -33.59 -11.53 -11.30
CA ARG A 880 -32.32 -11.64 -12.06
C ARG A 880 -31.35 -10.49 -11.76
N SER A 881 -31.87 -9.27 -11.65
CA SER A 881 -31.06 -8.10 -11.31
C SER A 881 -30.62 -8.09 -9.85
N LEU A 882 -31.49 -8.53 -8.93
CA LEU A 882 -31.17 -8.64 -7.49
C LEU A 882 -30.08 -9.70 -7.23
N TYR A 883 -30.05 -10.81 -7.97
CA TYR A 883 -28.98 -11.81 -7.87
C TYR A 883 -27.59 -11.24 -8.21
N LEU A 884 -27.50 -10.26 -9.12
CA LEU A 884 -26.25 -9.60 -9.48
C LEU A 884 -25.90 -8.43 -8.55
N PHE A 885 -26.84 -8.01 -7.71
CA PHE A 885 -26.76 -6.76 -6.96
C PHE A 885 -25.57 -6.74 -5.98
N ARG A 886 -25.39 -7.81 -5.20
CA ARG A 886 -24.25 -7.95 -4.26
C ARG A 886 -22.92 -7.75 -4.97
N GLU A 887 -22.68 -8.50 -6.04
CA GLU A 887 -21.43 -8.45 -6.79
C GLU A 887 -21.19 -7.08 -7.43
N MET A 888 -22.26 -6.45 -7.92
CA MET A 888 -22.18 -5.09 -8.43
C MET A 888 -21.77 -4.12 -7.32
N VAL A 889 -22.41 -4.13 -6.16
CA VAL A 889 -22.04 -3.23 -5.05
C VAL A 889 -20.58 -3.40 -4.66
N MET A 890 -20.12 -4.64 -4.43
CA MET A 890 -18.72 -4.96 -4.09
C MET A 890 -17.74 -4.35 -5.11
N SER A 891 -17.96 -4.60 -6.40
CA SER A 891 -17.15 -4.05 -7.49
C SER A 891 -17.19 -2.51 -7.58
N MET A 892 -18.35 -1.91 -7.28
CA MET A 892 -18.55 -0.46 -7.39
C MET A 892 -17.94 0.34 -6.26
N VAL A 893 -17.83 -0.24 -5.05
CA VAL A 893 -17.23 0.43 -3.88
C VAL A 893 -15.85 0.99 -4.23
N TYR A 894 -15.01 0.23 -4.91
CA TYR A 894 -13.66 0.67 -5.31
C TYR A 894 -13.61 1.55 -6.56
N SER A 895 -14.77 2.02 -7.03
CA SER A 895 -14.91 2.79 -8.26
C SER A 895 -15.68 4.10 -8.04
N VAL A 896 -15.95 4.48 -6.79
CA VAL A 896 -16.60 5.74 -6.41
C VAL A 896 -15.60 6.74 -5.80
N PRO A 897 -15.84 8.05 -5.95
CA PRO A 897 -14.99 9.05 -5.31
C PRO A 897 -15.20 9.05 -3.79
N VAL A 898 -14.14 9.33 -3.06
CA VAL A 898 -14.18 9.51 -1.60
C VAL A 898 -14.28 11.00 -1.29
N PRO A 899 -15.26 11.44 -0.46
CA PRO A 899 -15.26 12.78 0.10
C PRO A 899 -13.96 13.01 0.86
N THR A 900 -13.08 13.88 0.34
CA THR A 900 -11.77 14.13 0.94
C THR A 900 -11.79 15.48 1.68
N PRO A 901 -11.48 15.50 2.98
CA PRO A 901 -11.31 16.73 3.74
C PRO A 901 -10.28 17.68 3.11
N SER A 902 -10.58 18.98 3.12
CA SER A 902 -9.62 20.02 2.74
C SER A 902 -8.32 19.89 3.54
N GLY A 903 -7.17 20.00 2.87
CA GLY A 903 -5.85 19.92 3.51
C GLY A 903 -5.39 18.50 3.88
N THR A 904 -6.21 17.46 3.65
CA THR A 904 -5.76 16.07 3.84
C THR A 904 -5.17 15.49 2.58
N ASP A 905 -4.22 14.57 2.76
CA ASP A 905 -3.76 13.74 1.67
C ASP A 905 -4.85 12.80 1.18
N ARG A 906 -5.10 12.86 -0.12
CA ARG A 906 -6.10 12.03 -0.80
C ARG A 906 -5.75 10.55 -0.77
N LEU A 907 -4.49 10.19 -0.97
CA LEU A 907 -4.09 8.77 -1.02
C LEU A 907 -4.24 8.13 0.36
N GLY A 908 -3.58 8.69 1.38
CA GLY A 908 -3.66 8.23 2.76
C GLY A 908 -5.09 8.27 3.33
N TRP A 909 -5.90 9.28 2.96
CA TRP A 909 -7.32 9.29 3.31
C TRP A 909 -8.09 8.15 2.66
N ALA A 910 -7.94 7.96 1.35
CA ALA A 910 -8.59 6.87 0.63
C ALA A 910 -8.20 5.50 1.21
N ARG A 911 -6.92 5.29 1.53
CA ARG A 911 -6.44 4.06 2.16
C ARG A 911 -7.16 3.76 3.47
N ARG A 912 -7.33 4.75 4.35
CA ARG A 912 -8.07 4.58 5.61
C ARG A 912 -9.56 4.28 5.39
N VAL A 913 -10.19 4.97 4.44
CA VAL A 913 -11.62 4.75 4.12
C VAL A 913 -11.85 3.36 3.57
N TYR A 914 -11.02 2.90 2.63
CA TYR A 914 -11.18 1.61 1.94
C TYR A 914 -10.56 0.40 2.62
N ALA A 915 -9.78 0.58 3.70
CA ALA A 915 -9.18 -0.51 4.48
C ALA A 915 -10.19 -1.59 4.87
N ASP A 916 -11.30 -1.18 5.50
CA ASP A 916 -12.39 -2.04 5.94
C ASP A 916 -13.72 -1.31 5.72
N VAL A 917 -14.02 -1.03 4.44
CA VAL A 917 -15.11 -0.12 4.05
C VAL A 917 -16.49 -0.54 4.57
N TYR A 918 -16.71 -1.84 4.80
CA TYR A 918 -17.96 -2.40 5.34
C TYR A 918 -18.04 -2.39 6.88
N ASN A 919 -16.93 -2.15 7.59
CA ASN A 919 -16.96 -2.05 9.05
C ASN A 919 -17.38 -0.64 9.48
N LEU A 920 -18.63 -0.51 9.94
CA LEU A 920 -19.24 0.73 10.44
C LEU A 920 -19.53 0.73 11.95
N ASP A 921 -19.37 -0.43 12.59
CA ASP A 921 -19.79 -0.69 13.98
C ASP A 921 -18.63 -0.66 14.98
N ASP A 922 -17.39 -0.58 14.50
CA ASP A 922 -16.23 -0.38 15.36
C ASP A 922 -16.34 0.96 16.11
N ALA A 923 -16.55 0.86 17.43
CA ALA A 923 -16.69 1.99 18.35
C ALA A 923 -15.44 2.90 18.40
N ARG A 924 -14.29 2.42 17.92
CA ARG A 924 -13.03 3.18 17.86
C ARG A 924 -12.94 4.03 16.58
N LEU A 925 -13.87 3.90 15.64
CA LEU A 925 -13.85 4.65 14.39
C LEU A 925 -14.14 6.13 14.64
N ALA A 926 -13.22 6.99 14.19
CA ALA A 926 -13.46 8.42 14.16
C ALA A 926 -14.73 8.75 13.34
N SER A 927 -15.59 9.61 13.86
CA SER A 927 -16.88 9.98 13.26
C SER A 927 -16.77 10.38 11.78
N ARG A 928 -15.73 11.14 11.43
CA ARG A 928 -15.43 11.58 10.07
C ARG A 928 -15.09 10.42 9.13
N LEU A 929 -14.36 9.42 9.62
CA LEU A 929 -14.02 8.22 8.85
C LEU A 929 -15.26 7.37 8.61
N ARG A 930 -16.10 7.18 9.64
CA ARG A 930 -17.40 6.50 9.54
C ARG A 930 -18.30 7.16 8.49
N GLN A 931 -18.43 8.48 8.53
CA GLN A 931 -19.20 9.24 7.52
C GLN A 931 -18.67 9.06 6.10
N ALA A 932 -17.35 8.99 5.91
CA ALA A 932 -16.77 8.75 4.60
C ALA A 932 -17.03 7.32 4.08
N ARG A 933 -16.96 6.30 4.95
CA ARG A 933 -17.34 4.92 4.60
C ARG A 933 -18.82 4.83 4.23
N VAL A 934 -19.70 5.42 5.04
CA VAL A 934 -21.14 5.57 4.76
C VAL A 934 -21.39 6.20 3.38
N ALA A 935 -20.70 7.31 3.06
CA ALA A 935 -20.85 7.98 1.79
C ALA A 935 -20.40 7.11 0.60
N VAL A 936 -19.32 6.34 0.76
CA VAL A 936 -18.84 5.39 -0.25
C VAL A 936 -19.88 4.28 -0.48
N LEU A 937 -20.36 3.64 0.59
CA LEU A 937 -21.33 2.54 0.51
C LEU A 937 -22.65 2.98 -0.13
N ARG A 938 -23.21 4.10 0.32
CA ARG A 938 -24.43 4.68 -0.30
C ARG A 938 -24.21 4.99 -1.78
N ARG A 939 -23.05 5.54 -2.15
CA ARG A 939 -22.77 5.86 -3.56
C ARG A 939 -22.56 4.61 -4.42
N ALA A 940 -21.96 3.56 -3.86
CA ALA A 940 -21.83 2.27 -4.53
C ALA A 940 -23.20 1.61 -4.76
N TRP A 941 -24.07 1.62 -3.73
CA TRP A 941 -25.46 1.15 -3.81
C TRP A 941 -26.25 1.83 -4.93
N HIS A 942 -26.29 3.16 -4.95
CA HIS A 942 -26.99 3.90 -6.00
C HIS A 942 -26.41 3.64 -7.39
N ASN A 943 -25.08 3.53 -7.51
CA ASN A 943 -24.45 3.23 -8.80
C ASN A 943 -24.75 1.79 -9.26
N ALA A 944 -24.91 0.83 -8.34
CA ALA A 944 -25.30 -0.54 -8.68
C ALA A 944 -26.72 -0.59 -9.25
N VAL A 945 -27.69 0.09 -8.59
CA VAL A 945 -29.06 0.26 -9.11
C VAL A 945 -29.02 0.86 -10.52
N ARG A 946 -28.27 1.95 -10.71
CA ARG A 946 -28.14 2.61 -12.01
C ARG A 946 -27.58 1.65 -13.07
N TYR A 947 -26.51 0.95 -12.76
CA TYR A 947 -25.83 0.07 -13.71
C TYR A 947 -26.74 -1.07 -14.17
N LEU A 948 -27.41 -1.74 -13.22
CA LEU A 948 -28.35 -2.82 -13.52
C LEU A 948 -29.56 -2.30 -14.32
N SER A 949 -30.06 -1.11 -13.98
CA SER A 949 -31.12 -0.45 -14.76
C SER A 949 -30.67 -0.19 -16.19
N THR A 950 -29.45 0.34 -16.37
CA THR A 950 -28.86 0.58 -17.69
C THR A 950 -28.70 -0.71 -18.49
N MET A 951 -28.12 -1.77 -17.89
CA MET A 951 -28.01 -3.08 -18.54
C MET A 951 -29.37 -3.61 -19.01
N ARG A 952 -30.42 -3.42 -18.21
CA ARG A 952 -31.77 -3.85 -18.60
C ARG A 952 -32.31 -3.03 -19.77
N VAL A 953 -32.11 -1.72 -19.78
CA VAL A 953 -32.49 -0.88 -20.91
C VAL A 953 -31.74 -1.30 -22.18
N ASP A 954 -30.46 -1.63 -22.08
CA ASP A 954 -29.66 -2.10 -23.21
C ASP A 954 -30.19 -3.44 -23.77
N GLU A 955 -30.61 -4.36 -22.90
CA GLU A 955 -31.24 -5.64 -23.28
C GLU A 955 -32.56 -5.41 -24.04
N GLU A 956 -33.44 -4.54 -23.52
CA GLU A 956 -34.75 -4.23 -24.10
C GLU A 956 -34.67 -3.46 -25.42
N LEU A 957 -33.73 -2.50 -25.53
CA LEU A 957 -33.50 -1.74 -26.75
C LEU A 957 -32.66 -2.51 -27.78
N GLY A 958 -32.24 -3.73 -27.46
CA GLY A 958 -31.49 -4.58 -28.38
C GLY A 958 -30.09 -4.04 -28.71
N TYR A 959 -29.42 -3.38 -27.76
CA TYR A 959 -28.04 -2.88 -27.92
C TYR A 959 -27.05 -3.99 -28.31
N GLU A 960 -27.38 -5.25 -28.03
CA GLU A 960 -26.61 -6.40 -28.48
C GLU A 960 -26.48 -6.46 -30.02
N LYS A 961 -27.48 -5.98 -30.77
CA LYS A 961 -27.45 -5.90 -32.24
C LYS A 961 -26.42 -4.90 -32.78
N LEU A 962 -25.87 -4.02 -31.93
CA LEU A 962 -24.73 -3.17 -32.32
C LEU A 962 -23.48 -4.00 -32.62
N PHE A 963 -23.44 -5.25 -32.17
CA PHE A 963 -22.30 -6.15 -32.31
C PHE A 963 -22.45 -7.17 -33.46
N ASP A 964 -23.60 -7.27 -34.14
CA ASP A 964 -23.88 -8.26 -35.18
C ASP A 964 -23.60 -7.78 -36.62
N PRO A 965 -23.23 -8.67 -37.56
CA PRO A 965 -22.37 -9.86 -37.43
C PRO A 965 -20.90 -9.47 -37.70
N ARG A 966 -20.07 -9.48 -36.64
CA ARG A 966 -18.66 -9.05 -36.65
C ARG A 966 -17.90 -9.81 -35.57
N VAL A 967 -16.57 -9.88 -35.67
CA VAL A 967 -15.76 -10.52 -34.63
C VAL A 967 -15.85 -9.70 -33.34
N ARG A 968 -16.49 -10.25 -32.31
CA ARG A 968 -16.62 -9.57 -31.02
C ARG A 968 -15.51 -9.95 -30.06
N LEU A 969 -14.63 -8.99 -29.77
CA LEU A 969 -13.68 -9.09 -28.68
C LEU A 969 -14.35 -8.75 -27.35
N THR A 970 -14.17 -9.61 -26.35
CA THR A 970 -14.65 -9.35 -24.98
C THR A 970 -13.53 -9.44 -23.96
N VAL A 971 -13.52 -8.49 -23.04
CA VAL A 971 -12.49 -8.36 -22.00
C VAL A 971 -12.99 -8.84 -20.62
N SER A 972 -14.29 -9.10 -20.50
CA SER A 972 -14.97 -9.56 -19.28
C SER A 972 -16.01 -10.63 -19.65
N ALA A 973 -16.26 -11.60 -18.76
CA ALA A 973 -17.27 -12.66 -18.93
C ALA A 973 -17.26 -13.31 -20.34
N VAL A 974 -16.20 -14.09 -20.62
CA VAL A 974 -16.03 -14.76 -21.92
C VAL A 974 -17.07 -15.90 -22.04
N THR A 975 -18.08 -15.71 -22.88
CA THR A 975 -19.15 -16.68 -23.17
C THR A 975 -18.96 -17.30 -24.55
N LYS A 976 -19.69 -18.39 -24.85
CA LYS A 976 -19.73 -19.00 -26.18
C LYS A 976 -20.11 -17.97 -27.26
N GLY A 977 -19.50 -18.09 -28.44
CA GLY A 977 -19.68 -17.20 -29.58
C GLY A 977 -18.92 -15.87 -29.49
N ARG A 978 -18.17 -15.61 -28.40
CA ARG A 978 -17.41 -14.36 -28.20
C ARG A 978 -15.91 -14.65 -28.04
N CYS A 979 -15.07 -13.87 -28.72
CA CYS A 979 -13.62 -14.04 -28.64
C CYS A 979 -13.06 -13.28 -27.43
N GLY A 980 -12.64 -14.01 -26.40
CA GLY A 980 -12.01 -13.40 -25.23
C GLY A 980 -10.66 -12.75 -25.58
N PHE A 981 -10.42 -11.53 -25.10
CA PHE A 981 -9.23 -10.74 -25.42
C PHE A 981 -8.48 -10.25 -24.18
N THR A 982 -7.15 -10.34 -24.23
CA THR A 982 -6.23 -9.87 -23.20
C THR A 982 -5.36 -8.74 -23.75
N TYR A 983 -5.46 -7.52 -23.19
CA TYR A 983 -4.61 -6.40 -23.58
C TYR A 983 -3.15 -6.63 -23.17
N LEU A 984 -2.94 -6.88 -21.88
CA LEU A 984 -1.63 -7.09 -21.27
C LEU A 984 -1.67 -8.45 -20.56
N GLY A 985 -0.87 -9.40 -21.05
CA GLY A 985 -0.81 -10.77 -20.53
C GLY A 985 -0.44 -10.79 -19.05
N GLY A 986 -0.93 -11.79 -18.33
CA GLY A 986 -0.59 -12.04 -16.92
C GLY A 986 -1.09 -11.01 -15.92
N SER A 987 -1.83 -9.98 -16.36
CA SER A 987 -2.58 -9.10 -15.47
C SER A 987 -4.06 -9.45 -15.48
N GLY A 988 -4.63 -9.53 -14.28
CA GLY A 988 -6.07 -9.60 -14.07
C GLY A 988 -6.82 -8.32 -14.43
N LEU A 989 -6.10 -7.21 -14.52
CA LEU A 989 -6.65 -5.87 -14.64
C LEU A 989 -6.71 -5.40 -16.09
N LEU A 990 -7.74 -4.61 -16.38
CA LEU A 990 -7.83 -3.89 -17.64
C LEU A 990 -6.98 -2.60 -17.56
N PRO A 991 -6.48 -2.09 -18.70
CA PRO A 991 -5.61 -0.90 -18.71
C PRO A 991 -6.13 0.30 -17.91
N TRP A 992 -7.45 0.53 -17.96
CA TRP A 992 -8.11 1.65 -17.29
C TRP A 992 -8.42 1.42 -15.80
N GLN A 993 -8.19 0.21 -15.27
CA GLN A 993 -8.46 -0.15 -13.87
C GLN A 993 -7.24 0.02 -12.95
N GLY A 994 -6.05 0.23 -13.51
CA GLY A 994 -4.80 0.38 -12.77
C GLY A 994 -3.90 1.46 -13.37
N THR A 995 -2.63 1.43 -12.98
CA THR A 995 -1.55 2.26 -13.54
C THR A 995 -0.55 1.41 -14.32
N GLY A 996 -0.10 1.93 -15.46
CA GLY A 996 0.91 1.29 -16.28
C GLY A 996 2.26 1.16 -15.59
N VAL A 997 2.92 0.02 -15.80
CA VAL A 997 4.21 -0.33 -15.21
C VAL A 997 5.13 -0.89 -16.28
N LEU A 998 6.42 -0.55 -16.20
CA LEU A 998 7.48 -1.31 -16.86
C LEU A 998 8.18 -2.13 -15.77
N ASP A 999 7.93 -3.44 -15.72
CA ASP A 999 8.46 -4.29 -14.67
C ASP A 999 9.97 -4.52 -14.79
N SER A 1000 10.58 -5.21 -13.82
CA SER A 1000 12.03 -5.46 -13.82
C SER A 1000 12.55 -6.29 -15.00
N ARG A 1001 11.65 -6.97 -15.73
CA ARG A 1001 11.99 -7.75 -16.93
C ARG A 1001 11.80 -6.94 -18.21
N GLY A 1002 11.33 -5.70 -18.12
CA GLY A 1002 10.98 -4.85 -19.26
C GLY A 1002 9.59 -5.15 -19.83
N TYR A 1003 8.69 -5.81 -19.09
CA TYR A 1003 7.33 -6.01 -19.56
C TYR A 1003 6.43 -4.82 -19.23
N VAL A 1004 5.66 -4.39 -20.22
CA VAL A 1004 4.53 -3.50 -20.01
C VAL A 1004 3.42 -4.27 -19.30
N ALA A 1005 3.04 -3.79 -18.12
CA ALA A 1005 2.03 -4.38 -17.24
C ALA A 1005 1.13 -3.29 -16.63
N VAL A 1006 0.14 -3.73 -15.84
CA VAL A 1006 -0.77 -2.86 -15.10
C VAL A 1006 -0.99 -3.44 -13.70
N ASP A 1007 -0.95 -2.57 -12.70
CA ASP A 1007 -1.23 -2.89 -11.29
C ASP A 1007 -1.87 -1.67 -10.60
N PHE A 1008 -2.39 -1.84 -9.39
CA PHE A 1008 -2.97 -0.75 -8.62
C PHE A 1008 -1.91 0.22 -8.12
N ALA A 1009 -2.17 1.53 -8.24
CA ALA A 1009 -1.26 2.58 -7.78
C ALA A 1009 -0.84 2.42 -6.31
N VAL A 1010 -1.76 2.01 -5.44
CA VAL A 1010 -1.45 1.78 -4.02
C VAL A 1010 -0.47 0.62 -3.79
N SER A 1011 -0.59 -0.46 -4.57
CA SER A 1011 0.34 -1.60 -4.55
C SER A 1011 1.73 -1.17 -5.02
N LEU A 1012 1.80 -0.46 -6.14
CA LEU A 1012 3.06 0.00 -6.71
C LEU A 1012 3.82 0.96 -5.78
N ILE A 1013 3.08 1.88 -5.14
CA ILE A 1013 3.65 2.81 -4.17
C ILE A 1013 4.21 2.06 -2.97
N ASP A 1014 3.43 1.12 -2.42
CA ASP A 1014 3.92 0.27 -1.34
C ASP A 1014 5.19 -0.50 -1.73
N GLN A 1015 5.22 -1.07 -2.93
CA GLN A 1015 6.34 -1.87 -3.40
C GLN A 1015 7.58 -1.02 -3.75
N GLY A 1016 7.51 0.30 -3.54
CA GLY A 1016 8.64 1.20 -3.73
C GLY A 1016 8.93 1.52 -5.19
N PHE A 1017 8.00 1.25 -6.11
CA PHE A 1017 8.13 1.72 -7.49
C PHE A 1017 8.17 3.25 -7.51
N VAL A 1018 8.98 3.80 -8.42
CA VAL A 1018 9.10 5.23 -8.62
C VAL A 1018 8.31 5.68 -9.86
N PRO A 1019 7.70 6.88 -9.82
CA PRO A 1019 6.98 7.41 -10.98
C PRO A 1019 7.95 7.85 -12.08
N ALA A 1020 7.64 7.49 -13.33
CA ALA A 1020 8.33 7.98 -14.52
C ALA A 1020 7.44 8.96 -15.29
N PHE A 1021 7.88 10.21 -15.36
CA PHE A 1021 7.16 11.28 -16.06
C PHE A 1021 7.73 11.47 -17.45
N SER A 1022 6.83 11.68 -18.41
CA SER A 1022 7.15 11.95 -19.81
C SER A 1022 6.45 13.22 -20.27
N PRO A 1023 7.05 13.99 -21.22
CA PRO A 1023 6.37 15.08 -21.90
C PRO A 1023 4.99 14.69 -22.47
N LEU A 1024 4.75 13.42 -22.81
CA LEU A 1024 3.46 12.93 -23.30
C LEU A 1024 2.29 13.21 -22.34
N LEU A 1025 2.50 13.14 -21.02
CA LEU A 1025 1.47 13.43 -20.01
C LEU A 1025 1.81 14.66 -19.15
N GLY A 1026 2.99 15.23 -19.34
CA GLY A 1026 3.50 16.35 -18.58
C GLY A 1026 3.83 15.99 -17.12
N PRO A 1027 4.05 17.00 -16.26
CA PRO A 1027 4.57 16.77 -14.91
C PRO A 1027 3.51 16.38 -13.86
N ARG A 1028 2.22 16.34 -14.24
CA ARG A 1028 1.11 16.14 -13.29
C ARG A 1028 0.68 14.69 -13.13
N GLN A 1029 1.02 13.83 -14.08
CA GLN A 1029 0.68 12.42 -14.07
C GLN A 1029 1.88 11.63 -14.63
N PRO A 1030 2.33 10.55 -13.96
CA PRO A 1030 3.35 9.68 -14.53
C PRO A 1030 2.80 8.93 -15.76
N LEU A 1031 3.68 8.69 -16.74
CA LEU A 1031 3.38 7.79 -17.86
C LEU A 1031 3.35 6.34 -17.40
N MET A 1032 4.22 6.00 -16.44
CA MET A 1032 4.31 4.66 -15.87
C MET A 1032 4.99 4.71 -14.49
N MET A 1033 4.93 3.59 -13.77
CA MET A 1033 5.79 3.33 -12.62
C MET A 1033 6.93 2.39 -13.04
N VAL A 1034 8.11 2.51 -12.43
CA VAL A 1034 9.28 1.65 -12.70
C VAL A 1034 9.97 1.21 -11.40
N PRO A 1035 10.62 0.05 -11.37
CA PRO A 1035 11.39 -0.37 -10.21
C PRO A 1035 12.55 0.61 -9.92
N PRO A 1036 12.85 0.88 -8.65
CA PRO A 1036 13.80 1.91 -8.24
C PRO A 1036 15.25 1.59 -8.62
N GLN A 1037 15.62 0.32 -8.83
CA GLN A 1037 16.94 -0.09 -9.31
C GLN A 1037 17.25 0.43 -10.73
N TYR A 1038 16.22 0.75 -11.52
CA TYR A 1038 16.37 1.31 -12.87
C TYR A 1038 16.24 2.84 -12.89
N ALA A 1039 16.06 3.47 -11.73
CA ALA A 1039 16.12 4.91 -11.59
C ALA A 1039 17.57 5.33 -11.36
N ARG A 1040 18.28 5.66 -12.44
CA ARG A 1040 19.68 6.07 -12.37
C ARG A 1040 19.79 7.51 -11.90
N LEU A 1041 20.67 7.72 -10.92
CA LEU A 1041 21.01 9.06 -10.48
C LEU A 1041 21.72 9.80 -11.63
N PRO A 1042 21.46 11.11 -11.77
CA PRO A 1042 22.20 11.92 -12.71
C PRO A 1042 23.68 11.97 -12.32
N VAL A 1043 24.58 12.06 -13.31
CA VAL A 1043 26.00 12.27 -13.07
C VAL A 1043 26.17 13.59 -12.30
N ARG A 1044 27.01 13.57 -11.26
CA ARG A 1044 27.22 14.71 -10.36
C ARG A 1044 27.62 15.95 -11.17
N GLY A 1045 26.91 17.08 -10.96
CA GLY A 1045 27.14 18.33 -11.68
C GLY A 1045 26.32 18.54 -12.96
N THR A 1046 25.48 17.56 -13.36
CA THR A 1046 24.52 17.76 -14.46
C THR A 1046 23.33 18.62 -14.02
N ARG A 1047 22.82 19.47 -14.92
CA ARG A 1047 21.70 20.39 -14.67
C ARG A 1047 20.31 19.71 -14.64
N MET A 1048 20.26 18.39 -14.75
CA MET A 1048 18.99 17.66 -14.87
C MET A 1048 18.41 17.37 -13.49
N SER A 1049 17.13 17.74 -13.29
CA SER A 1049 16.38 17.40 -12.08
C SER A 1049 15.73 16.03 -12.19
N GLY A 1050 15.78 15.23 -11.12
CA GLY A 1050 15.22 13.88 -11.07
C GLY A 1050 16.20 12.80 -11.52
N THR A 1051 15.72 11.55 -11.53
CA THR A 1051 16.49 10.39 -12.02
C THR A 1051 16.25 10.17 -13.52
N ARG A 1052 17.11 9.41 -14.19
CA ARG A 1052 16.89 8.92 -15.56
C ARG A 1052 16.51 7.44 -15.53
N LEU A 1053 15.81 6.99 -16.56
CA LEU A 1053 15.54 5.58 -16.73
C LEU A 1053 16.79 4.88 -17.25
N ASP A 1054 17.14 3.75 -16.66
CA ASP A 1054 18.19 2.87 -17.18
C ASP A 1054 17.91 2.49 -18.64
N GLU A 1055 18.91 2.68 -19.50
CA GLU A 1055 18.80 2.43 -20.93
C GLU A 1055 18.54 0.96 -21.25
N SER A 1056 19.19 0.04 -20.51
CA SER A 1056 19.01 -1.40 -20.74
C SER A 1056 17.59 -1.88 -20.44
N LEU A 1057 16.89 -1.24 -19.49
CA LEU A 1057 15.48 -1.54 -19.24
C LEU A 1057 14.60 -1.01 -20.38
N ARG A 1058 14.89 0.21 -20.85
CA ARG A 1058 14.15 0.88 -21.92
C ARG A 1058 14.22 0.11 -23.24
N GLU A 1059 15.40 -0.39 -23.59
CA GLU A 1059 15.62 -1.23 -24.79
C GLU A 1059 14.96 -2.60 -24.69
N LYS A 1060 14.80 -3.13 -23.47
CA LYS A 1060 14.11 -4.40 -23.21
C LYS A 1060 12.59 -4.26 -23.16
N ALA A 1061 12.05 -3.04 -23.29
CA ALA A 1061 10.63 -2.79 -23.17
C ALA A 1061 9.83 -3.60 -24.20
N ARG A 1062 8.85 -4.37 -23.73
CA ARG A 1062 8.05 -5.27 -24.58
C ARG A 1062 6.69 -5.60 -23.97
N LEU A 1063 5.76 -6.12 -24.78
CA LEU A 1063 4.45 -6.52 -24.27
C LEU A 1063 4.53 -7.81 -23.44
N ARG A 1064 3.83 -7.83 -22.30
CA ARG A 1064 3.62 -9.07 -21.54
C ARG A 1064 2.61 -9.97 -22.26
N ARG A 1065 2.99 -11.22 -22.57
CA ARG A 1065 2.15 -12.20 -23.30
C ARG A 1065 1.60 -13.35 -22.45
N LYS A 1066 2.07 -13.50 -21.21
CA LYS A 1066 1.65 -14.52 -20.24
C LYS A 1066 1.45 -13.95 -18.86
#